data_AF-A0A0M0K0G8-F1
#
_entry.id   AF-A0A0M0K0G8-F1
#
_cell.length_a   1.000
_cell.length_b   1.000
_cell.length_c   1.000
_cell.angle_alpha   90.00
_cell.angle_beta   90.00
_cell.angle_gamma   90.00
#
_symmetry.space_group_name_H-M   'P 1'
#
loop_
_entity.id
_entity.type
_entity.pdbx_description
1 polymer ?
#
loop_
_entity_poly.entity_id
_entity_poly.type
_entity_poly.pdbx_seq_one_letter_code
_entity_poly.pdbx_strand_id
1 'polypeptide(L)'
;MRIEEAEPYPFAVPLEGRVALLMIDWQRDFLDVGGFGHSLGNKVAPLRAALPAAAAVLHAARRAGLFVVHTLEAHRPDLSDLVSAKKRRCPAIGEVLDGQVERGRLLIAGEPGNAIVPEVAPVPGELILHKPGKGAFYSTTLHTELRARGITHLLVTGVTTEVCVQTTLREANDRGYDCLVVSDATESYFAHFKKATLEMVVAQGAIVGWAARSEAVVAALSGYRLPPTPSPAMIASLSSNFPIGEKSVPTPPAPRRTLLAVSGTLQCGFELRANMDHPDQPAVLVGSAVVRGVRAYLDVKEAGCREHRPAPEKARVNPANVVTGDRDDANLYAVYLVHEAVVLKALLGEPRYLAIAPDAVRIDLMAPHTSPAVRALLWSAAKDLSTNASPPKEAAILTVLATYHAPSFVPLPKMAGAAVGRGRPDAADHDPAAAASELSGLTSFPEGLAAYAKVALSDVRTPGIAEAALREAELSSLDAARTHAARALLGTGPLDPSMARSSQGDGEWWPRLAALWDEVTLRRYARAAGFGTGAYGVELAALSDDHPSIHDASAPAAVKSASAAALPAVDIADVDVGDGVDGAGHGVMELDEAGEQCVKASSAAAVKPSGRLQPESLKASPAARQAAALLLASPKVAAANERARSLVAAVRPKLVRVRPAREVIAALGGRRTILHAGPPIATGFNGMCGPMRGAVIGAILLEGWAESADEAERLAASGSIELMPCHEAGAVGPMSGVVCPSMPVLVISNGGGTAGGAAAYCSLNEGLGKVLRFGAYSEDVLKRLRWMVSDLGPTLDAALKAMPEGGIDIRSTLGHALQMGDEGHNRCKALTALLLQALLPTLMALPASQLVAVDAPARVAAFMAGNAHFGLNVAMGASKLALDAISGVPHCTYVSALARNGVQFGVRVAGLGGRWQVAPSPTVPSAVWFAGYGPGDACRDLGDSAITEALGLGAPAMACAPAIMAFVGGSAADAIEYTREACAIYAHKGLWPELQIPSLDFCGVPMMLDTALVVACSIRPAINTGIAHKEPGVGQIGTGVSRAPLAPFEEAAQLLAAGLEVDA
;
A
#
# COMPACT_ATOMS: atom_id res chain seq x y z
N MET A 1 12.57 -38.66 -19.38
CA MET A 1 13.63 -38.76 -20.40
C MET A 1 14.93 -38.22 -19.80
N ARG A 2 16.11 -38.52 -20.37
CA ARG A 2 17.38 -37.92 -19.94
C ARG A 2 18.22 -37.48 -21.13
N ILE A 3 19.01 -36.44 -20.95
CA ILE A 3 20.11 -36.06 -21.85
C ILE A 3 21.38 -36.63 -21.22
N GLU A 4 21.82 -37.79 -21.73
CA GLU A 4 22.92 -38.55 -21.12
C GLU A 4 24.28 -37.85 -21.23
N GLU A 5 24.49 -37.09 -22.30
CA GLU A 5 25.73 -36.32 -22.55
C GLU A 5 25.72 -34.93 -21.89
N ALA A 6 24.95 -34.76 -20.81
CA ALA A 6 24.97 -33.53 -20.03
C ALA A 6 26.06 -33.58 -18.95
N GLU A 7 26.77 -32.46 -18.79
CA GLU A 7 27.68 -32.24 -17.68
C GLU A 7 26.98 -31.46 -16.55
N PRO A 8 27.31 -31.73 -15.28
CA PRO A 8 28.32 -32.69 -14.81
C PRO A 8 27.82 -34.15 -14.72
N TYR A 9 26.53 -34.38 -14.95
CA TYR A 9 25.89 -35.69 -15.00
C TYR A 9 24.60 -35.61 -15.83
N PRO A 10 23.98 -36.74 -16.22
CA PRO A 10 22.79 -36.73 -17.07
C PRO A 10 21.67 -35.82 -16.58
N PHE A 11 21.13 -34.98 -17.47
CA PHE A 11 20.04 -34.06 -17.15
C PHE A 11 18.69 -34.75 -17.36
N ALA A 12 17.86 -34.80 -16.31
CA ALA A 12 16.52 -35.37 -16.40
C ALA A 12 15.56 -34.38 -17.08
N VAL A 13 14.83 -34.86 -18.08
CA VAL A 13 13.78 -34.09 -18.77
C VAL A 13 12.42 -34.68 -18.39
N PRO A 14 11.55 -33.92 -17.69
CA PRO A 14 10.24 -34.39 -17.25
C PRO A 14 9.31 -34.59 -18.45
N LEU A 15 8.62 -35.72 -18.53
CA LEU A 15 7.75 -36.08 -19.66
C LEU A 15 6.40 -35.36 -19.68
N GLU A 16 6.07 -34.63 -18.61
CA GLU A 16 4.75 -34.01 -18.38
C GLU A 16 4.61 -32.59 -18.99
N GLY A 17 5.53 -32.16 -19.84
CA GLY A 17 5.45 -30.82 -20.46
C GLY A 17 5.83 -29.65 -19.58
N ARG A 18 6.60 -29.91 -18.52
CA ARG A 18 7.10 -28.90 -17.58
C ARG A 18 8.43 -28.27 -18.02
N VAL A 19 8.67 -28.18 -19.33
CA VAL A 19 9.95 -27.74 -19.92
C VAL A 19 9.71 -26.56 -20.87
N ALA A 20 10.52 -25.51 -20.77
CA ALA A 20 10.52 -24.38 -21.70
C ALA A 20 11.89 -24.15 -22.34
N LEU A 21 11.90 -23.56 -23.54
CA LEU A 21 13.09 -23.09 -24.22
C LEU A 21 13.20 -21.57 -24.09
N LEU A 22 14.34 -21.08 -23.59
CA LEU A 22 14.71 -19.66 -23.58
C LEU A 22 15.68 -19.36 -24.72
N MET A 23 15.30 -18.40 -25.57
CA MET A 23 16.09 -17.83 -26.66
C MET A 23 16.55 -16.42 -26.25
N ILE A 24 17.75 -16.31 -25.69
CA ILE A 24 18.21 -15.06 -25.06
C ILE A 24 18.91 -14.16 -26.08
N ASP A 25 18.29 -13.02 -26.39
CA ASP A 25 18.92 -11.85 -27.01
C ASP A 25 19.59 -12.10 -28.37
N TRP A 26 18.98 -12.94 -29.23
CA TRP A 26 19.41 -13.13 -30.61
C TRP A 26 19.09 -11.92 -31.50
N GLN A 27 19.57 -10.74 -31.11
CA GLN A 27 19.22 -9.44 -31.68
C GLN A 27 20.24 -8.99 -32.72
N ARG A 28 19.77 -8.30 -33.75
CA ARG A 28 20.61 -7.78 -34.85
C ARG A 28 21.72 -6.86 -34.34
N ASP A 29 21.43 -6.03 -33.33
CA ASP A 29 22.42 -5.14 -32.71
C ASP A 29 23.62 -5.90 -32.13
N PHE A 30 23.44 -7.13 -31.66
CA PHE A 30 24.54 -7.92 -31.11
C PHE A 30 25.27 -8.77 -32.17
N LEU A 31 24.56 -9.20 -33.22
CA LEU A 31 25.04 -10.19 -34.19
C LEU A 31 25.45 -9.64 -35.57
N ASP A 32 24.87 -8.53 -36.01
CA ASP A 32 25.14 -8.01 -37.35
C ASP A 32 26.45 -7.22 -37.39
N VAL A 33 27.16 -7.32 -38.52
CA VAL A 33 28.24 -6.40 -38.84
C VAL A 33 27.64 -5.00 -38.96
N GLY A 34 28.12 -4.10 -38.11
CA GLY A 34 27.63 -2.74 -38.02
C GLY A 34 26.37 -2.60 -37.16
N GLY A 35 26.09 -3.53 -36.25
CA GLY A 35 25.24 -3.31 -35.08
C GLY A 35 26.03 -2.85 -33.86
N PHE A 36 25.36 -2.64 -32.73
CA PHE A 36 25.96 -2.22 -31.44
C PHE A 36 27.19 -3.03 -31.00
N GLY A 37 27.13 -4.36 -31.08
CA GLY A 37 28.23 -5.23 -30.71
C GLY A 37 29.48 -4.91 -31.51
N HIS A 38 29.33 -4.68 -32.82
CA HIS A 38 30.43 -4.30 -33.71
C HIS A 38 30.91 -2.87 -33.46
N SER A 39 30.01 -1.90 -33.20
CA SER A 39 30.40 -0.50 -32.96
C SER A 39 31.21 -0.31 -31.68
N LEU A 40 31.11 -1.24 -30.72
CA LEU A 40 31.97 -1.30 -29.54
C LEU A 40 33.35 -1.93 -29.80
N GLY A 41 33.68 -2.25 -31.06
CA GLY A 41 34.93 -2.90 -31.45
C GLY A 41 34.94 -4.42 -31.26
N ASN A 42 33.80 -5.05 -30.95
CA ASN A 42 33.75 -6.50 -30.79
C ASN A 42 33.68 -7.22 -32.14
N LYS A 43 34.29 -8.42 -32.17
CA LYS A 43 34.14 -9.35 -33.29
C LYS A 43 32.80 -10.07 -33.14
N VAL A 44 31.81 -9.72 -33.97
CA VAL A 44 30.45 -10.29 -33.92
C VAL A 44 30.32 -11.65 -34.63
N ALA A 45 31.27 -12.00 -35.50
CA ALA A 45 31.25 -13.23 -36.28
C ALA A 45 31.08 -14.53 -35.46
N PRO A 46 31.69 -14.69 -34.27
CA PRO A 46 31.48 -15.86 -33.43
C PRO A 46 30.01 -16.06 -33.07
N LEU A 47 29.26 -15.02 -32.72
CA LEU A 47 27.86 -15.15 -32.31
C LEU A 47 26.98 -15.69 -33.43
N ARG A 48 27.23 -15.25 -34.67
CA ARG A 48 26.51 -15.83 -35.83
C ARG A 48 26.85 -17.30 -36.05
N ALA A 49 28.05 -17.76 -35.68
CA ALA A 49 28.42 -19.16 -35.84
C ALA A 49 27.62 -20.12 -34.92
N ALA A 50 27.05 -19.62 -33.83
CA ALA A 50 26.17 -20.41 -32.94
C ALA A 50 24.69 -20.43 -33.36
N LEU A 51 24.27 -19.56 -34.29
CA LEU A 51 22.88 -19.49 -34.77
C LEU A 51 22.35 -20.80 -35.36
N PRO A 52 23.10 -21.57 -36.18
CA PRO A 52 22.60 -22.83 -36.73
C PRO A 52 22.24 -23.84 -35.64
N ALA A 53 23.05 -23.94 -34.58
CA ALA A 53 22.76 -24.81 -33.44
C ALA A 53 21.52 -24.32 -32.66
N ALA A 54 21.43 -23.01 -32.40
CA ALA A 54 20.25 -22.43 -31.75
C ALA A 54 18.96 -22.65 -32.56
N ALA A 55 19.02 -22.49 -33.89
CA ALA A 55 17.90 -22.76 -34.78
C ALA A 55 17.52 -24.26 -34.76
N ALA A 56 18.49 -25.18 -34.71
CA ALA A 56 18.21 -26.61 -34.61
C ALA A 56 17.47 -26.96 -33.31
N VAL A 57 17.91 -26.40 -32.17
CA VAL A 57 17.25 -26.55 -30.86
C VAL A 57 15.84 -25.95 -30.88
N LEU A 58 15.67 -24.75 -31.43
CA LEU A 58 14.37 -24.10 -31.56
C LEU A 58 13.39 -24.94 -32.38
N HIS A 59 13.82 -25.47 -33.53
CA HIS A 59 12.99 -26.36 -34.34
C HIS A 59 12.62 -27.65 -33.59
N ALA A 60 13.56 -28.23 -32.83
CA ALA A 60 13.28 -29.42 -32.04
C ALA A 60 12.28 -29.13 -30.91
N ALA A 61 12.44 -28.02 -30.20
CA ALA A 61 11.53 -27.58 -29.14
C ALA A 61 10.10 -27.32 -29.67
N ARG A 62 9.98 -26.66 -30.83
CA ARG A 62 8.70 -26.46 -31.53
C ARG A 62 8.03 -27.78 -31.90
N ARG A 63 8.78 -28.74 -32.47
CA ARG A 63 8.25 -30.08 -32.78
C ARG A 63 7.82 -30.86 -31.54
N ALA A 64 8.52 -30.68 -30.43
CA ALA A 64 8.20 -31.26 -29.13
C ALA A 64 7.03 -30.56 -28.42
N GLY A 65 6.56 -29.41 -28.93
CA GLY A 65 5.47 -28.62 -28.35
C GLY A 65 5.85 -27.85 -27.09
N LEU A 66 7.14 -27.57 -26.87
CA LEU A 66 7.59 -26.84 -25.69
C LEU A 66 7.16 -25.37 -25.73
N PHE A 67 7.00 -24.78 -24.55
CA PHE A 67 6.82 -23.33 -24.43
C PHE A 67 8.13 -22.63 -24.79
N VAL A 68 8.11 -21.73 -25.78
CA VAL A 68 9.28 -20.99 -26.26
C VAL A 68 9.16 -19.53 -25.85
N VAL A 69 10.23 -18.99 -25.26
CA VAL A 69 10.35 -17.59 -24.88
C VAL A 69 11.56 -16.97 -25.54
N HIS A 70 11.37 -15.81 -26.18
CA HIS A 70 12.43 -14.98 -26.75
C HIS A 70 12.62 -13.74 -25.89
N THR A 71 13.85 -13.41 -25.54
CA THR A 71 14.16 -12.18 -24.81
C THR A 71 14.85 -11.16 -25.71
N LEU A 72 14.57 -9.89 -25.45
CA LEU A 72 15.26 -8.76 -26.07
C LEU A 72 15.73 -7.81 -24.96
N GLU A 73 17.03 -7.55 -24.89
CA GLU A 73 17.50 -6.38 -24.16
C GLU A 73 17.01 -5.13 -24.88
N ALA A 74 16.14 -4.36 -24.24
CA ALA A 74 15.50 -3.21 -24.83
C ALA A 74 15.01 -2.23 -23.76
N HIS A 75 14.97 -0.96 -24.11
CA HIS A 75 14.40 0.13 -23.35
C HIS A 75 13.18 0.70 -24.05
N ARG A 76 12.29 1.30 -23.27
CA ARG A 76 11.16 2.06 -23.82
C ARG A 76 11.69 3.23 -24.67
N PRO A 77 10.95 3.65 -25.71
CA PRO A 77 11.36 4.79 -26.54
C PRO A 77 11.63 6.08 -25.76
N ASP A 78 10.96 6.28 -24.63
CA ASP A 78 11.14 7.43 -23.74
C ASP A 78 12.28 7.26 -22.72
N LEU A 79 12.99 6.13 -22.73
CA LEU A 79 14.06 5.78 -21.79
C LEU A 79 13.62 5.74 -20.32
N SER A 80 12.32 5.69 -20.02
CA SER A 80 11.80 5.71 -18.65
C SER A 80 12.25 4.50 -17.80
N ASP A 81 12.57 3.38 -18.44
CA ASP A 81 13.08 2.17 -17.81
C ASP A 81 14.63 2.06 -17.83
N LEU A 82 15.33 3.09 -18.36
CA LEU A 82 16.78 3.15 -18.40
C LEU A 82 17.35 3.75 -17.11
N VAL A 83 17.93 2.90 -16.28
CA VAL A 83 18.61 3.36 -15.06
C VAL A 83 19.83 4.24 -15.38
N SER A 84 20.01 5.32 -14.61
CA SER A 84 21.08 6.31 -14.85
C SER A 84 22.48 5.70 -14.87
N ALA A 85 22.73 4.67 -14.07
CA ALA A 85 24.01 3.95 -14.05
C ALA A 85 24.31 3.19 -15.35
N LYS A 86 23.29 2.74 -16.08
CA LYS A 86 23.45 2.10 -17.39
C LYS A 86 23.70 3.14 -18.48
N LYS A 87 22.97 4.26 -18.48
CA LYS A 87 23.23 5.39 -19.40
C LYS A 87 24.63 5.98 -19.21
N ARG A 88 25.14 6.10 -17.98
CA ARG A 88 26.53 6.56 -17.74
C ARG A 88 27.58 5.61 -18.31
N ARG A 89 27.38 4.29 -18.18
CA ARG A 89 28.32 3.28 -18.72
C ARG A 89 28.22 3.15 -20.24
N CYS A 90 27.06 3.43 -20.81
CA CYS A 90 26.85 3.44 -22.26
C CYS A 90 26.01 4.68 -22.65
N PRO A 91 26.67 5.84 -22.84
CA PRO A 91 25.98 7.09 -23.18
C PRO A 91 25.21 7.02 -24.49
N ALA A 92 25.58 6.11 -25.40
CA ALA A 92 24.94 5.95 -26.70
C ALA A 92 23.54 5.30 -26.66
N ILE A 93 23.11 4.72 -25.52
CA ILE A 93 21.78 4.08 -25.44
C ILE A 93 20.68 5.11 -25.72
N GLY A 94 19.80 4.82 -26.67
CA GLY A 94 18.75 5.75 -27.11
C GLY A 94 19.21 6.79 -28.14
N GLU A 95 20.47 6.77 -28.57
CA GLU A 95 20.98 7.57 -29.68
C GLU A 95 21.00 6.76 -30.98
N VAL A 96 21.03 7.44 -32.12
CA VAL A 96 21.35 6.82 -33.42
C VAL A 96 22.86 6.84 -33.59
N LEU A 97 23.48 5.68 -33.80
CA LEU A 97 24.93 5.59 -33.97
C LEU A 97 25.36 6.13 -35.34
N ASP A 98 26.52 6.78 -35.38
CA ASP A 98 27.09 7.33 -36.62
C ASP A 98 27.20 6.26 -37.70
N GLY A 99 26.61 6.55 -38.87
CA GLY A 99 26.56 5.62 -40.01
C GLY A 99 25.56 4.48 -39.89
N GLN A 100 24.65 4.48 -38.89
CA GLN A 100 23.69 3.40 -38.64
C GLN A 100 22.22 3.86 -38.62
N VAL A 101 21.87 4.88 -39.40
CA VAL A 101 20.51 5.46 -39.44
C VAL A 101 19.42 4.41 -39.68
N GLU A 102 19.67 3.42 -40.55
CA GLU A 102 18.72 2.36 -40.86
C GLU A 102 18.47 1.37 -39.71
N ARG A 103 19.32 1.37 -38.67
CA ARG A 103 19.15 0.53 -37.47
C ARG A 103 18.37 1.23 -36.38
N GLY A 104 18.19 2.54 -36.49
CA GLY A 104 17.43 3.32 -35.53
C GLY A 104 18.18 3.57 -34.22
N ARG A 105 17.42 3.79 -33.15
CA ARG A 105 17.98 4.14 -31.83
C ARG A 105 18.48 2.91 -31.09
N LEU A 106 19.68 3.00 -30.54
CA LEU A 106 20.36 1.90 -29.87
C LEU A 106 19.57 1.36 -28.66
N LEU A 107 19.34 0.04 -28.63
CA LEU A 107 18.63 -0.68 -27.57
C LEU A 107 17.22 -0.17 -27.29
N ILE A 108 16.56 0.48 -28.26
CA ILE A 108 15.16 0.91 -28.11
C ILE A 108 14.21 -0.15 -28.68
N ALA A 109 13.18 -0.47 -27.90
CA ALA A 109 12.14 -1.40 -28.28
C ALA A 109 11.45 -0.94 -29.58
N GLY A 110 11.41 -1.83 -30.57
CA GLY A 110 10.77 -1.59 -31.87
C GLY A 110 11.70 -1.06 -32.97
N GLU A 111 12.94 -0.71 -32.64
CA GLU A 111 13.92 -0.26 -33.64
C GLU A 111 14.50 -1.44 -34.45
N PRO A 112 14.85 -1.26 -35.73
CA PRO A 112 15.35 -2.34 -36.58
C PRO A 112 16.61 -3.05 -36.07
N GLY A 113 17.50 -2.32 -35.37
CA GLY A 113 18.67 -2.90 -34.70
C GLY A 113 18.30 -3.79 -33.51
N ASN A 114 17.23 -3.46 -32.80
CA ASN A 114 16.79 -4.20 -31.63
C ASN A 114 16.12 -5.55 -31.97
N ALA A 115 15.62 -5.71 -33.19
CA ALA A 115 14.87 -6.89 -33.62
C ALA A 115 15.67 -8.20 -33.54
N ILE A 116 14.96 -9.32 -33.31
CA ILE A 116 15.51 -10.68 -33.38
C ILE A 116 15.91 -11.00 -34.83
N VAL A 117 17.03 -11.71 -35.01
CA VAL A 117 17.51 -12.12 -36.34
C VAL A 117 16.53 -13.10 -37.01
N PRO A 118 16.35 -13.05 -38.34
CA PRO A 118 15.36 -13.87 -39.05
C PRO A 118 15.49 -15.39 -38.83
N GLU A 119 16.71 -15.89 -38.64
CA GLU A 119 17.03 -17.31 -38.50
C GLU A 119 16.36 -17.96 -37.28
N VAL A 120 16.08 -17.18 -36.24
CA VAL A 120 15.41 -17.63 -35.00
C VAL A 120 14.21 -16.76 -34.67
N ALA A 121 13.57 -16.17 -35.68
CA ALA A 121 12.42 -15.30 -35.50
C ALA A 121 11.28 -16.01 -34.72
N PRO A 122 10.61 -15.31 -33.80
CA PRO A 122 9.43 -15.84 -33.10
C PRO A 122 8.29 -16.17 -34.06
N VAL A 123 7.51 -17.19 -33.73
CA VAL A 123 6.24 -17.52 -34.42
C VAL A 123 5.03 -17.24 -33.51
N PRO A 124 3.80 -17.15 -34.05
CA PRO A 124 2.62 -16.96 -33.23
C PRO A 124 2.50 -18.01 -32.12
N GLY A 125 2.24 -17.57 -30.89
CA GLY A 125 2.15 -18.44 -29.71
C GLY A 125 3.42 -18.50 -28.85
N GLU A 126 4.55 -17.99 -29.34
CA GLU A 126 5.78 -17.84 -28.55
C GLU A 126 5.79 -16.50 -27.80
N LEU A 127 6.35 -16.50 -26.58
CA LEU A 127 6.42 -15.29 -25.76
C LEU A 127 7.61 -14.43 -26.20
N ILE A 128 7.36 -13.15 -26.45
CA ILE A 128 8.41 -12.14 -26.70
C ILE A 128 8.50 -11.24 -25.47
N LEU A 129 9.68 -11.17 -24.86
CA LEU A 129 9.89 -10.50 -23.58
C LEU A 129 10.98 -9.43 -23.69
N HIS A 130 10.58 -8.17 -23.48
CA HIS A 130 11.50 -7.04 -23.42
C HIS A 130 12.05 -6.91 -22.00
N LYS A 131 13.38 -6.85 -21.86
CA LYS A 131 14.05 -6.70 -20.57
C LYS A 131 14.96 -5.47 -20.56
N PRO A 132 14.82 -4.56 -19.57
CA PRO A 132 15.69 -3.38 -19.46
C PRO A 132 17.08 -3.73 -18.91
N GLY A 133 17.24 -4.94 -18.33
CA GLY A 133 18.47 -5.47 -17.75
C GLY A 133 19.09 -6.63 -18.52
N LYS A 134 20.17 -7.19 -17.96
CA LYS A 134 20.84 -8.37 -18.54
C LYS A 134 20.10 -9.67 -18.22
N GLY A 135 19.67 -9.84 -16.97
CA GLY A 135 18.88 -10.97 -16.51
C GLY A 135 17.44 -10.93 -17.02
N ALA A 136 16.93 -12.06 -17.50
CA ALA A 136 15.59 -12.14 -18.07
C ALA A 136 14.47 -12.07 -17.03
N PHE A 137 14.75 -12.23 -15.74
CA PHE A 137 13.75 -12.12 -14.66
C PHE A 137 13.68 -10.73 -14.03
N TYR A 138 14.66 -9.86 -14.29
CA TYR A 138 14.68 -8.51 -13.73
C TYR A 138 13.70 -7.59 -14.49
N SER A 139 12.67 -7.11 -13.78
CA SER A 139 11.66 -6.19 -14.32
C SER A 139 10.89 -6.76 -15.51
N THR A 140 10.57 -8.06 -15.49
CA THR A 140 9.79 -8.75 -16.53
C THR A 140 8.74 -9.68 -15.91
N THR A 141 7.83 -10.20 -16.75
CA THR A 141 6.81 -11.19 -16.35
C THR A 141 7.28 -12.64 -16.47
N LEU A 142 8.57 -12.90 -16.78
CA LEU A 142 9.05 -14.26 -17.12
C LEU A 142 8.72 -15.30 -16.05
N HIS A 143 8.95 -14.97 -14.77
CA HIS A 143 8.70 -15.92 -13.68
C HIS A 143 7.22 -16.31 -13.60
N THR A 144 6.33 -15.32 -13.72
CA THR A 144 4.88 -15.51 -13.69
C THR A 144 4.42 -16.38 -14.85
N GLU A 145 4.91 -16.10 -16.06
CA GLU A 145 4.56 -16.87 -17.28
C GLU A 145 5.02 -18.33 -17.20
N LEU A 146 6.22 -18.58 -16.67
CA LEU A 146 6.74 -19.94 -16.47
C LEU A 146 5.94 -20.70 -15.39
N ARG A 147 5.63 -20.06 -14.27
CA ARG A 147 4.84 -20.66 -13.18
C ARG A 147 3.41 -20.96 -13.59
N ALA A 148 2.76 -20.07 -14.32
CA ALA A 148 1.39 -20.26 -14.82
C ALA A 148 1.27 -21.51 -15.72
N ARG A 149 2.38 -21.93 -16.34
CA ARG A 149 2.46 -23.13 -17.20
C ARG A 149 3.04 -24.35 -16.49
N GLY A 150 3.32 -24.25 -15.19
CA GLY A 150 3.93 -25.34 -14.42
C GLY A 150 5.33 -25.72 -14.89
N ILE A 151 6.05 -24.81 -15.53
CA ILE A 151 7.41 -25.05 -16.00
C ILE A 151 8.34 -25.19 -14.80
N THR A 152 9.21 -26.20 -14.86
CA THR A 152 10.23 -26.50 -13.84
C THR A 152 11.62 -26.60 -14.43
N HIS A 153 11.73 -26.89 -15.73
CA HIS A 153 13.00 -27.08 -16.43
C HIS A 153 13.15 -26.07 -17.57
N LEU A 154 14.35 -25.53 -17.73
CA LEU A 154 14.67 -24.54 -18.75
C LEU A 154 15.84 -25.02 -19.61
N LEU A 155 15.61 -25.10 -20.93
CA LEU A 155 16.68 -25.20 -21.92
C LEU A 155 17.07 -23.77 -22.33
N VAL A 156 18.35 -23.44 -22.26
CA VAL A 156 18.81 -22.05 -22.44
C VAL A 156 19.78 -21.96 -23.61
N THR A 157 19.44 -21.09 -24.56
CA THR A 157 20.29 -20.67 -25.70
C THR A 157 20.40 -19.14 -25.71
N GLY A 158 21.35 -18.57 -26.44
CA GLY A 158 21.44 -17.12 -26.59
C GLY A 158 22.81 -16.50 -26.39
N VAL A 159 22.82 -15.18 -26.26
CA VAL A 159 24.04 -14.36 -26.22
C VAL A 159 23.95 -13.17 -25.24
N THR A 160 25.05 -12.64 -24.70
CA THR A 160 26.35 -13.32 -24.61
C THR A 160 26.39 -14.27 -23.42
N THR A 161 27.21 -15.31 -23.54
CA THR A 161 27.29 -16.43 -22.58
C THR A 161 27.53 -15.94 -21.15
N GLU A 162 28.51 -15.06 -20.96
CA GLU A 162 28.95 -14.55 -19.66
C GLU A 162 28.09 -13.40 -19.10
N VAL A 163 27.25 -12.78 -19.93
CA VAL A 163 26.41 -11.63 -19.52
C VAL A 163 24.96 -12.05 -19.38
N CYS A 164 24.17 -12.01 -20.45
CA CYS A 164 22.71 -12.20 -20.37
C CYS A 164 22.34 -13.65 -20.09
N VAL A 165 23.05 -14.60 -20.70
CA VAL A 165 22.82 -16.04 -20.48
C VAL A 165 23.17 -16.42 -19.05
N GLN A 166 24.40 -16.15 -18.59
CA GLN A 166 24.82 -16.46 -17.22
C GLN A 166 23.96 -15.77 -16.16
N THR A 167 23.63 -14.49 -16.35
CA THR A 167 22.77 -13.76 -15.39
C THR A 167 21.40 -14.42 -15.28
N THR A 168 20.80 -14.76 -16.42
CA THR A 168 19.49 -15.43 -16.46
C THR A 168 19.55 -16.83 -15.86
N LEU A 169 20.61 -17.60 -16.12
CA LEU A 169 20.82 -18.92 -15.51
C LEU A 169 20.90 -18.85 -13.99
N ARG A 170 21.68 -17.90 -13.45
CA ARG A 170 21.78 -17.69 -12.00
C ARG A 170 20.44 -17.25 -11.39
N GLU A 171 19.75 -16.32 -12.05
CA GLU A 171 18.41 -15.91 -11.64
C GLU A 171 17.38 -17.07 -11.67
N ALA A 172 17.46 -17.95 -12.67
CA ALA A 172 16.59 -19.10 -12.80
C ALA A 172 16.87 -20.16 -11.72
N ASN A 173 18.15 -20.49 -11.49
CA ASN A 173 18.58 -21.40 -10.44
C ASN A 173 18.07 -20.97 -9.07
N ASP A 174 18.26 -19.70 -8.71
CA ASP A 174 17.80 -19.14 -7.43
C ASP A 174 16.26 -19.17 -7.28
N ARG A 175 15.54 -19.26 -8.41
CA ARG A 175 14.08 -19.38 -8.47
C ARG A 175 13.58 -20.83 -8.52
N GLY A 176 14.49 -21.81 -8.44
CA GLY A 176 14.18 -23.24 -8.37
C GLY A 176 13.94 -23.90 -9.73
N TYR A 177 14.47 -23.36 -10.83
CA TYR A 177 14.41 -24.02 -12.14
C TYR A 177 15.64 -24.87 -12.40
N ASP A 178 15.42 -26.10 -12.87
CA ASP A 178 16.48 -26.96 -13.38
C ASP A 178 16.91 -26.48 -14.78
N CYS A 179 18.12 -25.94 -14.88
CA CYS A 179 18.58 -25.24 -16.08
C CYS A 179 19.65 -26.01 -16.83
N LEU A 180 19.44 -26.25 -18.12
CA LEU A 180 20.47 -26.78 -19.03
C LEU A 180 20.83 -25.72 -20.08
N VAL A 181 22.09 -25.28 -20.07
CA VAL A 181 22.65 -24.42 -21.11
C VAL A 181 23.12 -25.25 -22.30
N VAL A 182 22.71 -24.87 -23.50
CA VAL A 182 23.13 -25.55 -24.73
C VAL A 182 24.43 -24.91 -25.22
N SER A 183 25.55 -25.60 -25.01
CA SER A 183 26.90 -25.00 -25.02
C SER A 183 27.37 -24.48 -26.38
N ASP A 184 26.93 -25.11 -27.48
CA ASP A 184 27.18 -24.71 -28.87
C ASP A 184 26.05 -23.85 -29.47
N ALA A 185 24.92 -23.70 -28.76
CA ALA A 185 23.84 -22.75 -29.06
C ALA A 185 23.85 -21.53 -28.11
N THR A 186 25.01 -21.24 -27.52
CA THR A 186 25.32 -19.99 -26.81
C THR A 186 26.66 -19.48 -27.29
N GLU A 187 26.90 -18.17 -27.27
CA GLU A 187 28.20 -17.64 -27.67
C GLU A 187 28.59 -16.34 -26.94
N SER A 188 29.86 -15.96 -27.03
CA SER A 188 30.43 -14.73 -26.50
C SER A 188 31.27 -14.00 -27.55
N TYR A 189 31.48 -12.70 -27.36
CA TYR A 189 32.55 -11.99 -28.03
C TYR A 189 33.95 -12.51 -27.63
N PHE A 190 34.04 -13.16 -26.46
CA PHE A 190 35.28 -13.56 -25.82
C PHE A 190 35.28 -15.07 -25.51
N ALA A 191 36.03 -15.85 -26.28
CA ALA A 191 36.08 -17.31 -26.14
C ALA A 191 36.44 -17.78 -24.71
N HIS A 192 37.34 -17.07 -24.03
CA HIS A 192 37.76 -17.40 -22.67
C HIS A 192 36.67 -17.13 -21.63
N PHE A 193 35.81 -16.12 -21.83
CA PHE A 193 34.65 -15.90 -20.95
C PHE A 193 33.60 -16.96 -21.13
N LYS A 194 33.26 -17.33 -22.37
CA LYS A 194 32.35 -18.46 -22.63
C LYS A 194 32.84 -19.72 -21.93
N LYS A 195 34.11 -20.08 -22.11
CA LYS A 195 34.71 -21.26 -21.47
C LYS A 195 34.56 -21.21 -19.94
N ALA A 196 35.02 -20.12 -19.31
CA ALA A 196 34.96 -19.96 -17.87
C ALA A 196 33.51 -19.98 -17.33
N THR A 197 32.57 -19.36 -18.05
CA THR A 197 31.16 -19.38 -17.68
C THR A 197 30.56 -20.78 -17.70
N LEU A 198 30.81 -21.56 -18.76
CA LEU A 198 30.31 -22.93 -18.84
C LEU A 198 30.90 -23.80 -17.72
N GLU A 199 32.20 -23.67 -17.45
CA GLU A 199 32.86 -24.35 -16.32
C GLU A 199 32.23 -23.94 -14.97
N MET A 200 31.95 -22.65 -14.75
CA MET A 200 31.29 -22.17 -13.53
C MET A 200 29.85 -22.65 -13.38
N VAL A 201 29.12 -22.87 -14.48
CA VAL A 201 27.72 -23.33 -14.42
C VAL A 201 27.64 -24.76 -13.90
N VAL A 202 28.51 -25.64 -14.39
CA VAL A 202 28.52 -27.07 -14.05
C VAL A 202 29.37 -27.41 -12.82
N ALA A 203 30.19 -26.47 -12.35
CA ALA A 203 31.06 -26.66 -11.18
C ALA A 203 30.27 -27.11 -9.93
N GLN A 204 30.98 -27.77 -9.01
CA GLN A 204 30.45 -28.22 -7.72
C GLN A 204 29.18 -29.06 -7.83
N GLY A 205 29.06 -29.86 -8.90
CA GLY A 205 27.93 -30.76 -9.10
C GLY A 205 26.66 -30.06 -9.58
N ALA A 206 26.79 -29.13 -10.55
CA ALA A 206 25.72 -28.32 -11.12
C ALA A 206 25.24 -27.18 -10.22
N ILE A 207 26.17 -26.41 -9.63
CA ILE A 207 25.84 -25.30 -8.71
C ILE A 207 24.90 -24.24 -9.32
N VAL A 208 24.94 -24.06 -10.64
CA VAL A 208 23.95 -23.23 -11.37
C VAL A 208 23.10 -24.09 -12.31
N GLY A 209 23.66 -25.17 -12.86
CA GLY A 209 22.91 -26.07 -13.74
C GLY A 209 23.81 -26.97 -14.58
N TRP A 210 23.26 -27.44 -15.69
CA TRP A 210 23.89 -28.40 -16.60
C TRP A 210 24.32 -27.76 -17.91
N ALA A 211 25.25 -28.39 -18.61
CA ALA A 211 25.63 -28.04 -19.98
C ALA A 211 25.58 -29.26 -20.89
N ALA A 212 25.07 -29.11 -22.12
CA ALA A 212 25.13 -30.14 -23.14
C ALA A 212 25.23 -29.53 -24.55
N ARG A 213 25.71 -30.31 -25.53
CA ARG A 213 25.71 -29.90 -26.94
C ARG A 213 24.30 -30.00 -27.55
N SER A 214 24.03 -29.18 -28.56
CA SER A 214 22.76 -29.12 -29.29
C SER A 214 22.37 -30.46 -29.90
N GLU A 215 23.33 -31.25 -30.37
CA GLU A 215 23.15 -32.61 -30.89
C GLU A 215 22.43 -33.51 -29.89
N ALA A 216 22.89 -33.55 -28.64
CA ALA A 216 22.31 -34.36 -27.57
C ALA A 216 20.91 -33.86 -27.16
N VAL A 217 20.73 -32.53 -27.11
CA VAL A 217 19.43 -31.90 -26.79
C VAL A 217 18.41 -32.20 -27.89
N VAL A 218 18.78 -32.06 -29.17
CA VAL A 218 17.92 -32.33 -30.32
C VAL A 218 17.58 -33.82 -30.41
N ALA A 219 18.55 -34.70 -30.19
CA ALA A 219 18.31 -36.14 -30.13
C ALA A 219 17.31 -36.48 -29.03
N ALA A 220 17.44 -35.86 -27.85
CA ALA A 220 16.51 -36.07 -26.77
C ALA A 220 15.10 -35.55 -27.12
N LEU A 221 14.98 -34.31 -27.60
CA LEU A 221 13.67 -33.75 -27.95
C LEU A 221 12.99 -34.50 -29.12
N SER A 222 13.74 -35.21 -29.97
CA SER A 222 13.17 -36.02 -31.04
C SER A 222 12.35 -37.23 -30.53
N GLY A 223 12.71 -37.76 -29.36
CA GLY A 223 11.95 -38.79 -28.66
C GLY A 223 10.86 -38.23 -27.73
N TYR A 224 10.81 -36.91 -27.57
CA TYR A 224 9.89 -36.23 -26.66
C TYR A 224 8.59 -35.85 -27.40
N ARG A 225 7.48 -36.48 -27.01
CA ARG A 225 6.15 -36.03 -27.39
C ARG A 225 5.36 -35.75 -26.12
N LEU A 226 4.81 -34.55 -26.02
CA LEU A 226 3.75 -34.29 -25.06
C LEU A 226 2.61 -35.29 -25.29
N PRO A 227 2.11 -35.98 -24.26
CA PRO A 227 0.91 -36.79 -24.42
C PRO A 227 -0.22 -35.88 -24.94
N PRO A 228 -1.04 -36.35 -25.90
CA PRO A 228 -2.19 -35.58 -26.34
C PRO A 228 -3.07 -35.29 -25.12
N THR A 229 -3.61 -34.08 -25.03
CA THR A 229 -4.61 -33.72 -24.04
C THR A 229 -5.72 -34.78 -24.07
N PRO A 230 -6.11 -35.39 -22.92
CA PRO A 230 -7.07 -36.49 -22.95
C PRO A 230 -8.36 -36.01 -23.61
N SER A 231 -8.83 -36.76 -24.59
CA SER A 231 -10.07 -36.42 -25.28
C SER A 231 -11.23 -36.43 -24.26
N PRO A 232 -12.31 -35.65 -24.50
CA PRO A 232 -13.51 -35.70 -23.67
C PRO A 232 -14.05 -37.14 -23.47
N ALA A 233 -13.81 -38.04 -24.42
CA ALA A 233 -14.18 -39.45 -24.35
C ALA A 233 -13.29 -40.28 -23.40
N MET A 234 -12.01 -39.94 -23.24
CA MET A 234 -11.08 -40.60 -22.32
C MET A 234 -11.30 -40.13 -20.87
N ILE A 235 -11.66 -38.87 -20.67
CA ILE A 235 -12.11 -38.33 -19.38
C ILE A 235 -13.42 -39.01 -18.95
N ALA A 236 -14.30 -39.33 -19.90
CA ALA A 236 -15.54 -40.06 -19.65
C ALA A 236 -15.37 -41.58 -19.38
N SER A 237 -14.25 -42.20 -19.77
CA SER A 237 -14.01 -43.62 -19.46
C SER A 237 -13.36 -43.82 -18.08
N LEU A 238 -12.56 -42.86 -17.62
CA LEU A 238 -11.93 -42.87 -16.29
C LEU A 238 -12.94 -42.69 -15.14
N SER A 239 -14.09 -42.05 -15.40
CA SER A 239 -15.20 -41.93 -14.46
C SER A 239 -16.06 -43.20 -14.34
N SER A 240 -15.84 -44.22 -15.18
CA SER A 240 -16.67 -45.45 -15.21
C SER A 240 -16.17 -46.61 -14.33
N ASN A 241 -14.99 -46.48 -13.69
CA ASN A 241 -14.34 -47.58 -12.95
C ASN A 241 -14.46 -47.53 -11.42
N PHE A 242 -15.25 -46.61 -10.84
CA PHE A 242 -15.54 -46.60 -9.40
C PHE A 242 -17.01 -46.98 -9.14
N PRO A 243 -17.30 -48.14 -8.53
CA PRO A 243 -18.66 -48.54 -8.24
C PRO A 243 -19.16 -47.82 -6.98
N ILE A 244 -20.08 -46.86 -7.15
CA ILE A 244 -20.87 -46.32 -6.05
C ILE A 244 -22.20 -47.07 -6.04
N GLY A 245 -22.44 -47.84 -4.96
CA GLY A 245 -23.64 -48.63 -4.74
C GLY A 245 -24.89 -47.77 -4.57
N GLU A 246 -25.96 -48.20 -5.22
CA GLU A 246 -27.28 -47.56 -5.34
C GLU A 246 -28.11 -47.58 -4.04
N LYS A 247 -28.84 -46.48 -3.80
CA LYS A 247 -30.28 -46.38 -3.40
C LYS A 247 -30.51 -45.09 -2.60
N SER A 248 -31.49 -44.22 -2.85
CA SER A 248 -32.37 -43.92 -3.98
C SER A 248 -33.02 -42.58 -3.61
N VAL A 249 -32.85 -41.53 -4.40
CA VAL A 249 -33.56 -40.24 -4.28
C VAL A 249 -34.19 -39.94 -5.65
N PRO A 250 -35.39 -39.33 -5.73
CA PRO A 250 -36.25 -39.35 -6.93
C PRO A 250 -35.67 -38.58 -8.13
N THR A 251 -36.01 -39.07 -9.31
CA THR A 251 -35.64 -38.60 -10.64
C THR A 251 -36.12 -37.16 -10.93
N PRO A 252 -35.24 -36.23 -11.34
CA PRO A 252 -35.66 -35.05 -12.09
C PRO A 252 -35.84 -35.40 -13.58
N PRO A 253 -36.73 -34.70 -14.31
CA PRO A 253 -37.08 -35.04 -15.68
C PRO A 253 -35.97 -34.68 -16.68
N ALA A 254 -36.06 -35.28 -17.87
CA ALA A 254 -35.14 -35.14 -19.01
C ALA A 254 -34.84 -33.67 -19.39
N PRO A 255 -33.64 -33.37 -19.92
CA PRO A 255 -33.26 -32.01 -20.28
C PRO A 255 -34.00 -31.59 -21.56
N ARG A 256 -35.07 -30.82 -21.38
CA ARG A 256 -35.59 -29.94 -22.44
C ARG A 256 -34.67 -28.72 -22.52
N ARG A 257 -34.31 -28.31 -23.74
CA ARG A 257 -33.64 -27.02 -23.98
C ARG A 257 -34.55 -25.91 -23.45
N THR A 258 -34.14 -25.26 -22.38
CA THR A 258 -34.91 -24.19 -21.73
C THR A 258 -33.94 -23.12 -21.23
N LEU A 259 -34.19 -21.90 -21.68
CA LEU A 259 -33.69 -20.66 -21.11
C LEU A 259 -34.21 -20.55 -19.67
N LEU A 260 -33.34 -20.32 -18.68
CA LEU A 260 -33.77 -19.92 -17.33
C LEU A 260 -32.83 -18.83 -16.81
N ALA A 261 -33.39 -17.62 -16.76
CA ALA A 261 -32.82 -16.49 -16.05
C ALA A 261 -32.82 -16.74 -14.53
N VAL A 262 -31.77 -16.24 -13.89
CA VAL A 262 -31.61 -15.70 -12.52
C VAL A 262 -32.54 -16.21 -11.39
N SER A 263 -31.91 -16.73 -10.32
CA SER A 263 -32.22 -16.39 -8.92
C SER A 263 -30.94 -15.72 -8.40
N GLY A 264 -30.89 -14.46 -7.95
CA GLY A 264 -31.72 -13.86 -6.92
C GLY A 264 -33.08 -13.32 -7.31
N THR A 265 -33.89 -13.11 -6.27
CA THR A 265 -35.21 -12.49 -6.25
C THR A 265 -35.36 -11.36 -7.28
N LEU A 266 -36.20 -11.62 -8.28
CA LEU A 266 -36.80 -10.62 -9.16
C LEU A 266 -37.98 -9.94 -8.44
N GLN A 267 -37.97 -8.61 -8.37
CA GLN A 267 -39.21 -7.82 -8.46
C GLN A 267 -39.39 -7.39 -9.93
N CYS A 268 -40.36 -8.03 -10.59
CA CYS A 268 -41.22 -7.65 -11.72
C CYS A 268 -40.70 -6.93 -13.00
N GLY A 269 -40.75 -7.66 -14.14
CA GLY A 269 -41.49 -7.28 -15.36
C GLY A 269 -40.72 -6.81 -16.62
N PHE A 270 -40.63 -7.65 -17.68
CA PHE A 270 -40.81 -7.37 -19.14
C PHE A 270 -40.20 -8.50 -20.04
N GLU A 271 -40.86 -8.83 -21.17
CA GLU A 271 -40.57 -9.96 -22.10
C GLU A 271 -39.73 -9.57 -23.36
N LEU A 272 -38.99 -10.54 -23.92
CA LEU A 272 -38.16 -10.44 -25.14
C LEU A 272 -38.71 -11.36 -26.26
N ARG A 273 -38.89 -10.83 -27.48
CA ARG A 273 -39.15 -11.61 -28.71
C ARG A 273 -37.93 -11.65 -29.65
N ALA A 274 -37.74 -12.82 -30.26
CA ALA A 274 -36.64 -13.21 -31.14
C ALA A 274 -36.83 -12.79 -32.61
N ASN A 275 -35.72 -12.66 -33.34
CA ASN A 275 -35.61 -12.91 -34.79
C ASN A 275 -34.12 -13.12 -35.17
N MET A 276 -33.76 -14.36 -35.54
CA MET A 276 -32.60 -14.67 -36.37
C MET A 276 -33.04 -15.67 -37.44
N ASP A 277 -33.27 -15.19 -38.65
CA ASP A 277 -33.45 -16.01 -39.85
C ASP A 277 -32.27 -15.75 -40.79
N HIS A 278 -31.32 -16.68 -40.88
CA HIS A 278 -30.62 -17.01 -42.13
C HIS A 278 -29.98 -18.41 -42.03
N PRO A 279 -30.22 -19.36 -42.98
CA PRO A 279 -30.01 -20.79 -42.73
C PRO A 279 -28.65 -21.37 -43.14
N ASP A 280 -27.73 -20.60 -43.75
CA ASP A 280 -26.52 -21.16 -44.38
C ASP A 280 -25.18 -20.56 -43.88
N GLN A 281 -25.09 -20.14 -42.62
CA GLN A 281 -23.80 -19.75 -42.02
C GLN A 281 -23.51 -20.48 -40.70
N PRO A 282 -22.39 -21.22 -40.58
CA PRO A 282 -21.91 -21.70 -39.29
C PRO A 282 -21.26 -20.55 -38.52
N ALA A 283 -21.83 -20.19 -37.37
CA ALA A 283 -21.20 -19.26 -36.43
C ALA A 283 -20.02 -19.95 -35.73
N VAL A 284 -18.82 -19.36 -35.87
CA VAL A 284 -17.59 -19.77 -35.20
C VAL A 284 -17.16 -18.68 -34.23
N LEU A 285 -16.84 -19.10 -33.02
CA LEU A 285 -16.38 -18.28 -31.91
C LEU A 285 -14.87 -18.49 -31.74
N VAL A 286 -14.03 -17.47 -31.96
CA VAL A 286 -12.61 -17.46 -31.53
C VAL A 286 -12.14 -16.01 -31.29
N GLY A 287 -11.35 -15.81 -30.22
CA GLY A 287 -10.71 -14.54 -29.85
C GLY A 287 -9.43 -14.18 -30.65
N SER A 288 -8.88 -13.00 -30.34
CA SER A 288 -7.61 -12.40 -30.75
C SER A 288 -7.15 -12.58 -32.21
N ALA A 289 -7.35 -11.56 -33.04
CA ALA A 289 -6.61 -11.36 -34.29
C ALA A 289 -6.16 -9.89 -34.45
N VAL A 290 -4.91 -9.70 -34.86
CA VAL A 290 -4.28 -8.43 -35.24
C VAL A 290 -4.46 -8.20 -36.74
N VAL A 291 -4.90 -7.01 -37.17
CA VAL A 291 -4.54 -6.45 -38.49
C VAL A 291 -4.34 -4.91 -38.40
N ARG A 292 -3.19 -4.44 -38.91
CA ARG A 292 -2.81 -3.05 -39.23
C ARG A 292 -3.03 -2.80 -40.74
N GLY A 293 -3.44 -1.59 -41.14
CA GLY A 293 -3.27 -1.06 -42.52
C GLY A 293 -4.57 -0.89 -43.35
N VAL A 294 -4.73 0.29 -43.96
CA VAL A 294 -5.93 0.91 -44.55
C VAL A 294 -6.40 0.33 -45.92
N ARG A 295 -7.73 0.20 -46.17
CA ARG A 295 -8.50 0.78 -47.33
C ARG A 295 -9.98 0.28 -47.45
N ALA A 296 -10.92 1.26 -47.49
CA ALA A 296 -12.27 1.41 -48.12
C ALA A 296 -13.21 0.19 -48.38
N TYR A 297 -14.55 0.25 -48.23
CA TYR A 297 -15.60 1.02 -48.96
C TYR A 297 -16.95 1.03 -48.16
N LEU A 298 -17.65 2.17 -47.97
CA LEU A 298 -18.93 2.64 -48.63
C LEU A 298 -20.19 1.76 -48.33
N ASP A 299 -21.43 2.22 -48.07
CA ASP A 299 -22.16 3.46 -48.45
C ASP A 299 -23.51 3.63 -47.68
N VAL A 300 -23.77 4.86 -47.20
CA VAL A 300 -24.97 5.75 -47.18
C VAL A 300 -26.41 5.25 -46.87
N LYS A 301 -27.12 5.96 -45.95
CA LYS A 301 -28.21 6.93 -46.29
C LYS A 301 -28.67 7.86 -45.15
N GLU A 302 -28.89 9.12 -45.54
CA GLU A 302 -29.44 10.28 -44.82
C GLU A 302 -30.96 10.25 -44.64
N ALA A 303 -31.48 10.94 -43.62
CA ALA A 303 -32.53 11.97 -43.76
C ALA A 303 -32.97 12.57 -42.39
N GLY A 304 -33.02 13.91 -42.29
CA GLY A 304 -33.97 14.60 -41.38
C GLY A 304 -33.45 15.77 -40.54
N CYS A 305 -33.24 16.94 -41.16
CA CYS A 305 -32.98 18.23 -40.48
C CYS A 305 -34.15 18.72 -39.60
N ARG A 306 -33.87 19.54 -38.57
CA ARG A 306 -34.26 20.97 -38.49
C ARG A 306 -33.82 21.68 -37.19
N GLU A 307 -33.27 22.88 -37.36
CA GLU A 307 -32.92 23.87 -36.33
C GLU A 307 -34.14 24.60 -35.73
N HIS A 308 -34.03 25.02 -34.46
CA HIS A 308 -34.76 26.17 -33.92
C HIS A 308 -33.83 27.03 -33.03
N ARG A 309 -33.88 28.36 -33.22
CA ARG A 309 -33.01 29.40 -32.64
C ARG A 309 -33.79 30.30 -31.63
N PRO A 310 -33.14 31.19 -30.84
CA PRO A 310 -33.22 31.21 -29.36
C PRO A 310 -33.79 32.52 -28.75
N ALA A 311 -34.01 32.55 -27.42
CA ALA A 311 -34.10 33.79 -26.61
C ALA A 311 -33.88 33.54 -25.10
N PRO A 312 -33.50 34.58 -24.30
CA PRO A 312 -32.41 34.50 -23.32
C PRO A 312 -32.84 34.76 -21.86
N GLU A 313 -32.13 34.20 -20.86
CA GLU A 313 -31.83 34.86 -19.57
C GLU A 313 -30.83 34.06 -18.71
N LYS A 314 -30.15 34.76 -17.81
CA LYS A 314 -28.77 34.54 -17.34
C LYS A 314 -28.65 33.80 -15.99
N ALA A 315 -27.57 33.02 -15.82
CA ALA A 315 -26.64 33.02 -14.67
C ALA A 315 -25.52 31.99 -14.95
N ARG A 316 -24.28 32.35 -15.33
CA ARG A 316 -23.12 32.78 -14.51
C ARG A 316 -22.79 31.87 -13.33
N VAL A 317 -21.94 30.88 -13.60
CA VAL A 317 -21.13 30.12 -12.62
C VAL A 317 -19.67 30.20 -13.05
N ASN A 318 -18.78 30.68 -12.17
CA ASN A 318 -17.40 30.22 -11.86
C ASN A 318 -16.65 31.33 -11.08
N PRO A 319 -15.51 31.09 -10.37
CA PRO A 319 -14.74 29.84 -10.25
C PRO A 319 -14.14 29.54 -8.84
N ALA A 320 -13.82 28.26 -8.58
CA ALA A 320 -12.66 27.80 -7.79
C ALA A 320 -12.56 26.26 -7.99
N ASN A 321 -11.51 25.62 -8.50
CA ASN A 321 -10.14 26.04 -8.82
C ASN A 321 -9.73 25.63 -10.24
N VAL A 322 -8.84 26.45 -10.79
CA VAL A 322 -8.18 26.36 -12.08
C VAL A 322 -6.82 25.69 -11.92
N VAL A 323 -6.50 24.89 -12.92
CA VAL A 323 -5.19 24.36 -13.32
C VAL A 323 -4.12 25.47 -13.35
N THR A 324 -2.99 25.28 -12.65
CA THR A 324 -1.78 26.04 -12.93
C THR A 324 -1.24 25.61 -14.30
N GLY A 325 -1.14 26.55 -15.23
CA GLY A 325 -0.59 26.34 -16.56
C GLY A 325 0.94 26.29 -16.53
N ASP A 326 1.51 25.17 -16.11
CA ASP A 326 2.94 24.90 -16.25
C ASP A 326 3.18 23.79 -17.28
N ARG A 327 4.20 23.96 -18.12
CA ARG A 327 4.50 23.12 -19.29
C ARG A 327 5.34 21.89 -18.97
N ASP A 328 5.68 21.67 -17.69
CA ASP A 328 6.59 20.60 -17.24
C ASP A 328 5.97 19.57 -16.27
N ASP A 329 4.64 19.52 -16.13
CA ASP A 329 3.97 18.59 -15.21
C ASP A 329 3.28 17.43 -15.96
N ALA A 330 4.05 16.38 -16.28
CA ALA A 330 3.55 15.16 -16.92
C ALA A 330 3.14 14.11 -15.87
N ASN A 331 1.94 14.26 -15.31
CA ASN A 331 1.26 13.12 -14.67
C ASN A 331 0.79 12.15 -15.76
N LEU A 332 1.48 11.02 -15.88
CA LEU A 332 1.16 9.96 -16.83
C LEU A 332 0.00 9.11 -16.28
N TYR A 333 -1.23 9.39 -16.72
CA TYR A 333 -2.36 8.48 -16.51
C TYR A 333 -2.34 7.39 -17.59
N ALA A 334 -2.39 6.12 -17.17
CA ALA A 334 -2.65 5.02 -18.09
C ALA A 334 -4.13 5.06 -18.53
N VAL A 335 -4.39 5.58 -19.72
CA VAL A 335 -5.70 5.46 -20.38
C VAL A 335 -5.79 4.05 -20.97
N TYR A 336 -6.63 3.19 -20.40
CA TYR A 336 -7.03 1.95 -21.05
C TYR A 336 -7.96 2.28 -22.22
N LEU A 337 -7.63 1.83 -23.43
CA LEU A 337 -8.58 1.79 -24.55
C LEU A 337 -9.66 0.75 -24.22
N VAL A 338 -10.74 1.19 -23.59
CA VAL A 338 -11.88 0.35 -23.26
C VAL A 338 -12.72 0.16 -24.53
N HIS A 339 -12.78 -1.07 -25.02
CA HIS A 339 -13.60 -1.47 -26.17
C HIS A 339 -15.08 -1.12 -25.94
N GLU A 340 -15.80 -0.60 -26.95
CA GLU A 340 -17.20 -0.15 -26.87
C GLU A 340 -18.14 -1.19 -26.23
N ALA A 341 -17.88 -2.48 -26.49
CA ALA A 341 -18.63 -3.59 -25.89
C ALA A 341 -18.46 -3.73 -24.36
N VAL A 342 -17.35 -3.27 -23.78
CA VAL A 342 -17.10 -3.31 -22.32
C VAL A 342 -17.86 -2.18 -21.62
N VAL A 343 -17.92 -1.00 -22.24
CA VAL A 343 -18.71 0.14 -21.75
C VAL A 343 -20.21 -0.18 -21.83
N LEU A 344 -20.68 -0.79 -22.92
CA LEU A 344 -22.07 -1.23 -23.05
C LEU A 344 -22.45 -2.33 -22.05
N LYS A 345 -21.56 -3.28 -21.76
CA LYS A 345 -21.80 -4.32 -20.74
C LYS A 345 -21.80 -3.79 -19.30
N ALA A 346 -20.96 -2.80 -19.02
CA ALA A 346 -20.94 -2.11 -17.72
C ALA A 346 -22.20 -1.26 -17.51
N LEU A 347 -22.70 -0.60 -18.56
CA LEU A 347 -23.92 0.22 -18.51
C LEU A 347 -25.22 -0.60 -18.49
N LEU A 348 -25.19 -1.84 -19.01
CA LEU A 348 -26.35 -2.76 -19.02
C LEU A 348 -26.43 -3.65 -17.76
N GLY A 349 -25.60 -3.39 -16.74
CA GLY A 349 -25.75 -3.99 -15.41
C GLY A 349 -25.21 -5.41 -15.25
N GLU A 350 -24.24 -5.86 -16.06
CA GLU A 350 -23.56 -7.15 -15.83
C GLU A 350 -22.45 -7.01 -14.74
N PRO A 351 -22.54 -7.70 -13.59
CA PRO A 351 -21.65 -7.45 -12.43
C PRO A 351 -20.28 -8.14 -12.51
N ARG A 352 -19.83 -8.60 -13.70
CA ARG A 352 -18.56 -9.34 -13.84
C ARG A 352 -17.35 -8.49 -14.21
N TYR A 353 -17.54 -7.18 -14.40
CA TYR A 353 -16.46 -6.23 -14.70
C TYR A 353 -16.63 -4.96 -13.88
N LEU A 354 -16.36 -5.03 -12.57
CA LEU A 354 -16.25 -3.82 -11.75
C LEU A 354 -15.11 -3.97 -10.73
N ALA A 355 -13.93 -3.57 -11.18
CA ALA A 355 -12.88 -3.03 -10.34
C ALA A 355 -12.31 -1.80 -11.08
N ILE A 356 -13.12 -0.75 -11.15
CA ILE A 356 -12.67 0.59 -11.53
C ILE A 356 -12.97 1.45 -10.30
N ALA A 357 -11.92 2.04 -9.71
CA ALA A 357 -12.06 3.01 -8.64
C ALA A 357 -12.96 4.18 -9.11
N PRO A 358 -13.74 4.81 -8.23
CA PRO A 358 -14.65 5.89 -8.61
C PRO A 358 -13.88 7.20 -8.81
N ASP A 359 -13.16 7.33 -9.92
CA ASP A 359 -12.62 8.60 -10.40
C ASP A 359 -13.20 8.91 -11.78
N ALA A 360 -13.76 10.11 -11.94
CA ALA A 360 -14.64 10.51 -13.04
C ALA A 360 -14.01 10.35 -14.44
N VAL A 361 -14.67 9.61 -15.33
CA VAL A 361 -14.31 9.57 -16.76
C VAL A 361 -15.04 10.70 -17.50
N ARG A 362 -14.29 11.60 -18.14
CA ARG A 362 -14.84 12.61 -19.07
C ARG A 362 -14.88 12.05 -20.49
N ILE A 363 -16.03 12.19 -21.15
CA ILE A 363 -16.23 11.74 -22.53
C ILE A 363 -16.55 12.96 -23.40
N ASP A 364 -15.72 13.24 -24.42
CA ASP A 364 -15.99 14.24 -25.46
C ASP A 364 -17.04 13.68 -26.43
N LEU A 365 -18.24 14.26 -26.38
CA LEU A 365 -19.40 13.85 -27.19
C LEU A 365 -19.30 14.33 -28.64
N MET A 366 -18.40 15.28 -28.93
CA MET A 366 -18.22 15.88 -30.25
C MET A 366 -16.96 15.40 -30.96
N ALA A 367 -16.13 14.60 -30.29
CA ALA A 367 -15.00 13.95 -30.93
C ALA A 367 -15.46 13.07 -32.11
N PRO A 368 -14.77 13.12 -33.28
CA PRO A 368 -15.17 12.39 -34.49
C PRO A 368 -15.32 10.88 -34.29
N HIS A 369 -14.64 10.34 -33.27
CA HIS A 369 -14.52 8.91 -32.95
C HIS A 369 -15.55 8.43 -31.91
N THR A 370 -16.30 9.33 -31.26
CA THR A 370 -17.35 8.95 -30.31
C THR A 370 -18.55 8.41 -31.08
N SER A 371 -18.98 7.17 -30.83
CA SER A 371 -20.00 6.54 -31.67
C SER A 371 -21.37 7.26 -31.58
N PRO A 372 -22.17 7.28 -32.67
CA PRO A 372 -23.50 7.90 -32.65
C PRO A 372 -24.44 7.30 -31.58
N ALA A 373 -24.27 6.02 -31.24
CA ALA A 373 -25.05 5.33 -30.21
C ALA A 373 -24.68 5.82 -28.80
N VAL A 374 -23.38 5.98 -28.50
CA VAL A 374 -22.90 6.54 -27.23
C VAL A 374 -23.32 8.01 -27.09
N ARG A 375 -23.28 8.79 -28.18
CA ARG A 375 -23.83 10.16 -28.19
C ARG A 375 -25.33 10.18 -27.90
N ALA A 376 -26.11 9.30 -28.51
CA ALA A 376 -27.57 9.26 -28.31
C ALA A 376 -27.97 8.83 -26.88
N LEU A 377 -27.25 7.86 -26.29
CA LEU A 377 -27.53 7.35 -24.95
C LEU A 377 -27.16 8.37 -23.86
N LEU A 378 -25.98 8.99 -23.97
CA LEU A 378 -25.53 10.04 -23.04
C LEU A 378 -26.31 11.34 -23.25
N TRP A 379 -26.75 11.65 -24.47
CA TRP A 379 -27.66 12.75 -24.75
C TRP A 379 -29.03 12.54 -24.10
N SER A 380 -29.58 11.32 -24.12
CA SER A 380 -30.84 11.03 -23.42
C SER A 380 -30.71 11.22 -21.90
N ALA A 381 -29.60 10.78 -21.29
CA ALA A 381 -29.33 10.96 -19.87
C ALA A 381 -29.01 12.43 -19.49
N ALA A 382 -28.33 13.17 -20.37
CA ALA A 382 -28.00 14.59 -20.16
C ALA A 382 -29.17 15.54 -20.46
N LYS A 383 -30.15 15.12 -21.28
CA LYS A 383 -31.37 15.88 -21.57
C LYS A 383 -32.31 15.95 -20.36
N ASP A 384 -32.29 14.94 -19.50
CA ASP A 384 -33.05 14.93 -18.24
C ASP A 384 -32.36 15.75 -17.12
N LEU A 385 -31.07 16.05 -17.28
CA LEU A 385 -30.23 16.77 -16.30
C LEU A 385 -29.80 18.19 -16.75
N SER A 386 -30.03 18.57 -18.02
CA SER A 386 -29.63 19.87 -18.56
C SER A 386 -30.79 20.56 -19.30
N THR A 387 -30.95 21.86 -19.08
CA THR A 387 -31.93 22.71 -19.78
C THR A 387 -31.46 23.16 -21.17
N ASN A 388 -30.38 22.56 -21.70
CA ASN A 388 -29.72 22.96 -22.95
C ASN A 388 -30.35 22.26 -24.17
N ALA A 389 -30.69 23.02 -25.22
CA ALA A 389 -31.23 22.47 -26.47
C ALA A 389 -30.15 21.85 -27.40
N SER A 390 -28.87 21.93 -27.03
CA SER A 390 -27.72 21.42 -27.79
C SER A 390 -26.87 20.47 -26.95
N PRO A 391 -26.27 19.40 -27.54
CA PRO A 391 -25.41 18.46 -26.83
C PRO A 391 -24.23 19.15 -26.15
N PRO A 392 -23.99 18.92 -24.85
CA PRO A 392 -22.78 19.40 -24.21
C PRO A 392 -21.57 18.74 -24.91
N LYS A 393 -20.48 19.50 -25.09
CA LYS A 393 -19.26 18.97 -25.73
C LYS A 393 -18.65 17.82 -24.93
N GLU A 394 -18.84 17.82 -23.61
CA GLU A 394 -18.35 16.79 -22.70
C GLU A 394 -19.46 16.40 -21.73
N ALA A 395 -19.55 15.11 -21.37
CA ALA A 395 -20.40 14.64 -20.29
C ALA A 395 -19.55 13.93 -19.23
N ALA A 396 -19.82 14.23 -17.96
CA ALA A 396 -19.28 13.50 -16.81
C ALA A 396 -20.35 12.51 -16.34
N ILE A 397 -19.96 11.25 -16.14
CA ILE A 397 -20.84 10.26 -15.51
C ILE A 397 -20.78 10.50 -14.00
N LEU A 398 -21.82 11.13 -13.46
CA LEU A 398 -22.07 11.25 -12.03
C LEU A 398 -23.42 10.58 -11.75
N THR A 399 -23.43 9.47 -11.03
CA THR A 399 -24.66 8.95 -10.42
C THR A 399 -24.87 9.69 -9.10
N VAL A 400 -25.72 10.72 -9.12
CA VAL A 400 -26.16 11.47 -7.95
C VAL A 400 -27.50 10.90 -7.47
N LEU A 401 -27.61 10.58 -6.18
CA LEU A 401 -28.88 10.67 -5.47
C LEU A 401 -28.89 11.97 -4.66
N ALA A 402 -29.90 12.79 -4.93
CA ALA A 402 -29.98 14.21 -4.63
C ALA A 402 -30.59 14.52 -3.25
N THR A 403 -30.22 15.66 -2.67
CA THR A 403 -31.16 16.52 -1.94
C THR A 403 -30.75 18.00 -2.08
N TYR A 404 -31.63 18.80 -2.69
CA TYR A 404 -31.52 20.25 -2.87
C TYR A 404 -32.20 20.98 -1.69
N HIS A 405 -31.59 22.05 -1.16
CA HIS A 405 -32.17 23.41 -0.98
C HIS A 405 -31.24 24.31 -0.13
N ALA A 406 -30.88 25.48 -0.70
CA ALA A 406 -30.35 26.67 -0.02
C ALA A 406 -31.42 27.32 0.91
N PRO A 407 -31.18 28.40 1.72
CA PRO A 407 -30.05 29.36 1.73
C PRO A 407 -29.55 29.84 3.12
N SER A 408 -28.43 30.58 3.18
CA SER A 408 -28.26 31.84 3.95
C SER A 408 -26.91 32.52 3.64
N PHE A 409 -26.95 33.65 2.91
CA PHE A 409 -25.90 34.69 2.77
C PHE A 409 -25.85 35.59 4.04
N VAL A 410 -24.90 36.53 4.28
CA VAL A 410 -24.68 37.92 3.72
C VAL A 410 -23.62 38.62 4.66
N PRO A 411 -22.83 39.69 4.35
CA PRO A 411 -21.93 40.07 3.22
C PRO A 411 -20.58 40.77 3.66
N LEU A 412 -19.72 41.17 2.70
CA LEU A 412 -18.79 42.31 2.84
C LEU A 412 -19.02 43.33 1.68
N PRO A 413 -18.67 44.64 1.84
CA PRO A 413 -19.27 45.76 1.13
C PRO A 413 -18.70 46.05 -0.27
N LYS A 414 -19.54 46.73 -1.07
CA LYS A 414 -19.30 47.24 -2.43
C LYS A 414 -18.22 48.33 -2.50
N MET A 415 -17.43 48.32 -3.56
CA MET A 415 -16.73 49.52 -4.05
C MET A 415 -17.60 50.32 -5.03
N ALA A 416 -17.69 51.64 -4.81
CA ALA A 416 -17.99 52.64 -5.84
C ALA A 416 -16.65 53.00 -6.53
N GLY A 417 -16.50 53.31 -7.82
CA GLY A 417 -17.40 53.89 -8.82
C GLY A 417 -16.74 55.17 -9.35
N ALA A 418 -16.12 55.14 -10.54
CA ALA A 418 -15.81 56.34 -11.35
C ALA A 418 -15.45 55.94 -12.80
N ALA A 419 -15.82 56.81 -13.73
CA ALA A 419 -16.01 56.56 -15.17
C ALA A 419 -14.96 57.23 -16.07
N VAL A 420 -15.19 57.14 -17.40
CA VAL A 420 -14.58 57.87 -18.56
C VAL A 420 -13.39 57.13 -19.21
N GLY A 421 -13.25 56.95 -20.53
CA GLY A 421 -13.94 57.46 -21.74
C GLY A 421 -13.40 56.78 -23.02
N ARG A 422 -14.03 57.08 -24.18
CA ARG A 422 -13.92 56.40 -25.49
C ARG A 422 -12.68 56.80 -26.31
N GLY A 423 -12.20 55.88 -27.16
CA GLY A 423 -11.36 56.15 -28.35
C GLY A 423 -10.88 54.88 -29.08
N ARG A 424 -11.06 54.80 -30.40
CA ARG A 424 -10.65 53.73 -31.35
C ARG A 424 -10.35 54.45 -32.68
N PRO A 425 -9.59 53.92 -33.66
CA PRO A 425 -8.43 53.00 -33.72
C PRO A 425 -7.21 53.67 -34.45
N ASP A 426 -6.05 53.01 -34.56
CA ASP A 426 -5.29 52.84 -35.82
C ASP A 426 -3.95 52.11 -35.61
N ALA A 427 -3.54 51.38 -36.63
CA ALA A 427 -2.37 50.51 -36.67
C ALA A 427 -1.14 51.23 -37.25
N ALA A 428 -0.02 51.22 -36.52
CA ALA A 428 1.35 51.11 -37.04
C ALA A 428 2.36 51.08 -35.87
N ASP A 429 3.41 50.29 -36.05
CA ASP A 429 4.68 50.24 -35.31
C ASP A 429 4.71 49.65 -33.89
N HIS A 430 5.21 48.41 -33.85
CA HIS A 430 5.82 47.79 -32.68
C HIS A 430 7.12 48.53 -32.30
N ASP A 431 7.17 49.06 -31.07
CA ASP A 431 8.44 49.31 -30.37
C ASP A 431 8.48 48.51 -29.05
N PRO A 432 9.23 47.40 -28.98
CA PRO A 432 9.41 46.61 -27.76
C PRO A 432 10.19 47.32 -26.64
N ALA A 433 10.75 48.52 -26.88
CA ALA A 433 11.57 49.23 -25.89
C ALA A 433 10.74 50.02 -24.85
N ALA A 434 9.46 50.31 -25.11
CA ALA A 434 8.64 51.10 -24.19
C ALA A 434 7.99 50.29 -23.06
N ALA A 435 7.86 48.96 -23.19
CA ALA A 435 7.38 48.09 -22.10
C ALA A 435 8.45 47.76 -21.05
N ALA A 436 9.72 48.09 -21.33
CA ALA A 436 10.83 47.87 -20.40
C ALA A 436 11.02 49.03 -19.40
N SER A 437 10.40 50.20 -19.61
CA SER A 437 10.58 51.37 -18.73
C SER A 437 9.53 51.53 -17.62
N GLU A 438 8.56 50.62 -17.49
CA GLU A 438 7.67 50.54 -16.30
C GLU A 438 8.16 49.53 -15.26
N LEU A 439 9.20 48.75 -15.57
CA LEU A 439 9.84 47.79 -14.66
C LEU A 439 11.16 48.31 -14.05
N SER A 440 11.59 49.53 -14.37
CA SER A 440 12.82 50.15 -13.85
C SER A 440 12.66 50.86 -12.50
N GLY A 441 11.50 50.71 -11.84
CA GLY A 441 11.20 51.40 -10.58
C GLY A 441 10.85 50.50 -9.39
N LEU A 442 10.98 49.17 -9.49
CA LEU A 442 10.60 48.24 -8.41
C LEU A 442 11.84 47.80 -7.63
N THR A 443 11.82 47.93 -6.30
CA THR A 443 13.01 47.85 -5.43
C THR A 443 13.01 46.66 -4.46
N SER A 444 12.01 45.78 -4.51
CA SER A 444 11.92 44.60 -3.62
C SER A 444 11.22 43.36 -4.21
N PHE A 445 11.51 42.17 -3.66
CA PHE A 445 10.96 40.87 -4.07
C PHE A 445 9.42 40.78 -4.03
N PRO A 446 8.72 41.33 -3.00
CA PRO A 446 7.25 41.37 -2.98
C PRO A 446 6.65 42.27 -4.06
N GLU A 447 7.34 43.35 -4.44
CA GLU A 447 6.91 44.28 -5.50
C GLU A 447 6.96 43.63 -6.88
N GLY A 448 7.99 42.82 -7.15
CA GLY A 448 8.07 42.02 -8.38
C GLY A 448 6.94 40.99 -8.49
N LEU A 449 6.59 40.35 -7.36
CA LEU A 449 5.47 39.39 -7.31
C LEU A 449 4.11 40.07 -7.51
N ALA A 450 3.91 41.22 -6.87
CA ALA A 450 2.70 42.04 -7.01
C ALA A 450 2.48 42.51 -8.46
N ALA A 451 3.55 42.95 -9.12
CA ALA A 451 3.51 43.39 -10.52
C ALA A 451 3.24 42.24 -11.50
N TYR A 452 3.88 41.08 -11.29
CA TYR A 452 3.64 39.88 -12.09
C TYR A 452 2.20 39.37 -11.97
N ALA A 453 1.66 39.36 -10.75
CA ALA A 453 0.30 38.90 -10.45
C ALA A 453 -0.78 39.99 -10.64
N LYS A 454 -0.38 41.25 -10.90
CA LYS A 454 -1.25 42.44 -11.01
C LYS A 454 -2.17 42.66 -9.81
N VAL A 455 -1.63 42.52 -8.60
CA VAL A 455 -2.34 42.77 -7.32
C VAL A 455 -1.65 43.89 -6.54
N ALA A 456 -2.36 44.51 -5.59
CA ALA A 456 -1.76 45.53 -4.74
C ALA A 456 -0.73 44.89 -3.79
N LEU A 457 0.39 45.58 -3.52
CA LEU A 457 1.46 45.09 -2.67
C LEU A 457 0.99 44.70 -1.26
N SER A 458 -0.01 45.43 -0.73
CA SER A 458 -0.65 45.15 0.57
C SER A 458 -1.38 43.81 0.65
N ASP A 459 -1.70 43.22 -0.51
CA ASP A 459 -2.46 41.97 -0.62
C ASP A 459 -1.53 40.76 -0.82
N VAL A 460 -0.23 40.99 -1.00
CA VAL A 460 0.79 39.95 -1.09
C VAL A 460 1.10 39.45 0.31
N ARG A 461 0.44 38.37 0.74
CA ARG A 461 0.85 37.65 1.96
C ARG A 461 1.94 36.64 1.62
N THR A 462 3.16 36.88 2.08
CA THR A 462 4.27 35.92 2.09
C THR A 462 4.31 35.14 3.40
N PRO A 463 3.69 33.96 3.47
CA PRO A 463 4.15 32.96 4.43
C PRO A 463 4.37 31.62 3.72
N GLY A 464 5.61 31.16 3.69
CA GLY A 464 5.94 29.80 3.23
C GLY A 464 7.22 29.75 2.44
N ILE A 465 7.33 30.50 1.34
CA ILE A 465 8.44 30.28 0.39
C ILE A 465 9.75 30.89 0.89
N ALA A 466 9.74 32.10 1.46
CA ALA A 466 10.96 32.72 2.00
C ALA A 466 11.45 32.01 3.27
N GLU A 467 10.53 31.57 4.14
CA GLU A 467 10.86 30.85 5.38
C GLU A 467 11.30 29.40 5.11
N ALA A 468 10.70 28.73 4.11
CA ALA A 468 11.14 27.41 3.66
C ALA A 468 12.49 27.48 2.94
N ALA A 469 12.72 28.48 2.09
CA ALA A 469 14.01 28.68 1.44
C ALA A 469 15.14 28.99 2.46
N LEU A 470 14.83 29.71 3.54
CA LEU A 470 15.77 29.99 4.64
C LEU A 470 15.97 28.81 5.60
N ARG A 471 14.99 27.89 5.72
CA ARG A 471 15.09 26.69 6.56
C ARG A 471 15.68 25.46 5.84
N GLU A 472 15.44 25.31 4.53
CA GLU A 472 16.10 24.29 3.69
C GLU A 472 17.56 24.65 3.40
N ALA A 473 17.91 25.93 3.38
CA ALA A 473 19.28 26.42 3.28
C ALA A 473 20.04 26.22 4.61
N GLU A 474 20.46 24.98 4.89
CA GLU A 474 21.41 24.56 5.93
C GLU A 474 21.74 25.59 7.03
N LEU A 475 20.84 25.75 8.02
CA LEU A 475 21.19 26.33 9.33
C LEU A 475 22.30 25.52 10.03
N SER A 476 22.61 24.32 9.55
CA SER A 476 23.75 23.48 9.95
C SER A 476 25.12 23.98 9.46
N SER A 477 25.16 24.92 8.51
CA SER A 477 26.41 25.50 7.97
C SER A 477 26.86 26.77 8.70
N LEU A 478 26.00 27.33 9.56
CA LEU A 478 26.30 28.49 10.39
C LEU A 478 26.85 28.03 11.74
N ASP A 479 27.85 28.75 12.27
CA ASP A 479 28.27 28.52 13.65
C ASP A 479 27.13 28.84 14.64
N ALA A 480 27.27 28.37 15.88
CA ALA A 480 26.25 28.51 16.90
C ALA A 480 25.90 29.98 17.21
N ALA A 481 26.85 30.91 17.08
CA ALA A 481 26.62 32.33 17.34
C ALA A 481 25.80 33.00 16.23
N ARG A 482 26.10 32.68 14.97
CA ARG A 482 25.34 33.15 13.79
C ARG A 482 23.95 32.52 13.72
N THR A 483 23.82 31.25 14.12
CA THR A 483 22.54 30.55 14.25
C THR A 483 21.67 31.19 15.33
N HIS A 484 22.26 31.59 16.47
CA HIS A 484 21.55 32.29 17.53
C HIS A 484 21.12 33.69 17.09
N ALA A 485 21.99 34.44 16.39
CA ALA A 485 21.65 35.75 15.81
C ALA A 485 20.52 35.65 14.76
N ALA A 486 20.55 34.64 13.88
CA ALA A 486 19.50 34.36 12.91
C ALA A 486 18.16 34.06 13.60
N ARG A 487 18.16 33.22 14.65
CA ARG A 487 16.94 32.89 15.42
C ARG A 487 16.39 34.10 16.19
N ALA A 488 17.27 34.95 16.71
CA ALA A 488 16.88 36.19 17.39
C ALA A 488 16.24 37.22 16.44
N LEU A 489 16.70 37.28 15.19
CA LEU A 489 16.12 38.12 14.13
C LEU A 489 14.76 37.61 13.62
N LEU A 490 14.56 36.28 13.59
CA LEU A 490 13.37 35.66 13.00
C LEU A 490 12.17 35.55 13.96
N GLY A 491 12.40 35.51 15.29
CA GLY A 491 11.31 35.41 16.28
C GLY A 491 10.42 34.16 16.13
N THR A 492 9.35 34.06 16.93
CA THR A 492 8.35 32.96 16.86
C THR A 492 7.05 33.38 16.15
N GLY A 493 7.03 34.54 15.49
CA GLY A 493 5.87 35.09 14.80
C GLY A 493 6.19 35.46 13.33
N PRO A 494 5.16 35.68 12.48
CA PRO A 494 5.34 36.01 11.07
C PRO A 494 6.04 37.38 10.90
N LEU A 495 7.02 37.44 9.99
CA LEU A 495 7.74 38.67 9.65
C LEU A 495 6.85 39.63 8.83
N ASP A 496 6.89 40.93 9.16
CA ASP A 496 6.16 41.96 8.42
C ASP A 496 6.93 42.36 7.14
N PRO A 497 6.35 42.16 5.93
CA PRO A 497 7.00 42.50 4.67
C PRO A 497 7.28 44.00 4.49
N SER A 498 6.47 44.87 5.12
CA SER A 498 6.61 46.33 5.01
C SER A 498 7.87 46.88 5.71
N MET A 499 8.49 46.05 6.55
CA MET A 499 9.70 46.37 7.33
C MET A 499 10.99 45.82 6.69
N ALA A 500 10.92 45.16 5.52
CA ALA A 500 12.07 44.52 4.90
C ALA A 500 13.20 45.52 4.53
N ARG A 501 12.86 46.79 4.25
CA ARG A 501 13.80 47.91 3.99
C ARG A 501 13.19 49.25 4.43
N SER A 502 12.76 49.37 5.68
CA SER A 502 12.24 50.66 6.17
C SER A 502 13.39 51.68 6.32
N SER A 503 13.31 52.81 5.62
CA SER A 503 14.24 53.94 5.73
C SER A 503 14.28 54.64 7.11
N GLN A 504 13.60 54.08 8.11
CA GLN A 504 13.60 54.55 9.50
C GLN A 504 14.16 53.48 10.45
N GLY A 505 15.49 53.42 10.54
CA GLY A 505 16.22 53.25 11.79
C GLY A 505 16.35 51.85 12.40
N ASP A 506 15.27 51.12 12.67
CA ASP A 506 15.34 49.95 13.57
C ASP A 506 14.55 48.70 13.12
N GLY A 507 13.87 48.75 11.96
CA GLY A 507 13.00 47.67 11.46
C GLY A 507 13.59 46.72 10.41
N GLU A 508 14.77 46.99 9.87
CA GLU A 508 15.28 46.30 8.67
C GLU A 508 15.88 44.93 8.96
N TRP A 509 15.08 43.88 8.76
CA TRP A 509 15.54 42.51 8.99
C TRP A 509 16.33 41.94 7.80
N TRP A 510 16.03 42.33 6.55
CA TRP A 510 16.62 41.70 5.36
C TRP A 510 18.14 41.95 5.19
N PRO A 511 18.66 43.19 5.31
CA PRO A 511 20.10 43.43 5.23
C PRO A 511 20.88 42.74 6.35
N ARG A 512 20.30 42.65 7.56
CA ARG A 512 20.89 41.98 8.73
C ARG A 512 20.91 40.46 8.58
N LEU A 513 19.88 39.90 7.96
CA LEU A 513 19.82 38.47 7.66
C LEU A 513 20.80 38.12 6.53
N ALA A 514 20.84 38.90 5.43
CA ALA A 514 21.72 38.66 4.30
C ALA A 514 23.22 38.72 4.66
N ALA A 515 23.60 39.55 5.63
CA ALA A 515 24.97 39.66 6.14
C ALA A 515 25.46 38.39 6.89
N LEU A 516 24.58 37.42 7.18
CA LEU A 516 24.95 36.17 7.86
C LEU A 516 25.52 35.10 6.90
N TRP A 517 25.44 35.30 5.58
CA TRP A 517 25.89 34.34 4.56
C TRP A 517 26.96 34.94 3.63
N ASP A 518 27.87 34.09 3.15
CA ASP A 518 28.87 34.50 2.16
C ASP A 518 28.29 34.65 0.74
N GLU A 519 29.03 35.38 -0.08
CA GLU A 519 28.65 35.77 -1.44
C GLU A 519 28.41 34.56 -2.37
N VAL A 520 29.17 33.47 -2.19
CA VAL A 520 29.08 32.25 -3.01
C VAL A 520 27.76 31.54 -2.73
N THR A 521 27.37 31.51 -1.46
CA THR A 521 26.15 30.89 -0.96
C THR A 521 24.91 31.64 -1.44
N LEU A 522 24.92 32.97 -1.37
CA LEU A 522 23.84 33.82 -1.90
C LEU A 522 23.66 33.66 -3.43
N ARG A 523 24.75 33.60 -4.19
CA ARG A 523 24.71 33.38 -5.65
C ARG A 523 24.17 31.99 -6.05
N ARG A 524 24.34 30.98 -5.19
CA ARG A 524 23.83 29.62 -5.41
C ARG A 524 22.31 29.57 -5.24
N TYR A 525 21.78 30.25 -4.22
CA TYR A 525 20.33 30.33 -3.99
C TYR A 525 19.60 31.18 -5.04
N ALA A 526 20.20 32.30 -5.47
CA ALA A 526 19.63 33.11 -6.55
C ALA A 526 19.53 32.34 -7.88
N ARG A 527 20.51 31.47 -8.17
CA ARG A 527 20.46 30.57 -9.34
C ARG A 527 19.43 29.45 -9.19
N ALA A 528 19.32 28.85 -8.02
CA ALA A 528 18.35 27.79 -7.75
C ALA A 528 16.90 28.29 -7.88
N ALA A 529 16.65 29.58 -7.60
CA ALA A 529 15.34 30.21 -7.76
C ALA A 529 15.08 30.77 -9.18
N GLY A 530 15.96 30.51 -10.15
CA GLY A 530 15.72 30.83 -11.58
C GLY A 530 16.11 32.25 -12.03
N PHE A 531 16.80 33.04 -11.21
CA PHE A 531 17.09 34.46 -11.50
C PHE A 531 18.42 34.71 -12.24
N GLY A 532 18.94 33.71 -12.96
CA GLY A 532 20.31 33.74 -13.52
C GLY A 532 20.55 34.67 -14.71
N THR A 533 19.51 35.19 -15.38
CA THR A 533 19.67 36.03 -16.58
C THR A 533 18.63 37.16 -16.60
N GLY A 534 19.01 38.31 -16.04
CA GLY A 534 18.19 39.53 -15.99
C GLY A 534 18.83 40.62 -15.12
N ALA A 535 18.27 41.83 -15.15
CA ALA A 535 18.87 43.06 -14.59
C ALA A 535 19.28 42.97 -13.10
N TYR A 536 18.67 42.10 -12.28
CA TYR A 536 19.10 41.87 -10.89
C TYR A 536 20.47 41.15 -10.75
N GLY A 537 20.90 40.41 -11.77
CA GLY A 537 22.25 39.83 -11.82
C GLY A 537 23.36 40.88 -11.99
N VAL A 538 23.00 42.10 -12.43
CA VAL A 538 23.92 43.23 -12.61
C VAL A 538 24.09 44.02 -11.30
N GLU A 539 23.04 44.17 -10.48
CA GLU A 539 23.16 44.80 -9.15
C GLU A 539 23.95 43.94 -8.14
N LEU A 540 23.82 42.62 -8.20
CA LEU A 540 24.65 41.69 -7.42
C LEU A 540 26.13 41.73 -7.82
N ALA A 541 26.45 42.20 -9.04
CA ALA A 541 27.82 42.44 -9.48
C ALA A 541 28.36 43.81 -9.01
N ALA A 542 27.51 44.75 -8.59
CA ALA A 542 27.93 46.08 -8.10
C ALA A 542 28.32 46.10 -6.61
N LEU A 543 28.02 45.03 -5.86
CA LEU A 543 28.48 44.84 -4.47
C LEU A 543 29.96 44.45 -4.36
N SER A 544 30.69 44.34 -5.47
CA SER A 544 32.09 43.89 -5.50
C SER A 544 33.15 44.98 -5.30
N ASP A 545 32.77 46.26 -5.26
CA ASP A 545 33.74 47.35 -5.21
C ASP A 545 33.60 48.18 -3.92
N ASP A 546 33.87 47.57 -2.77
CA ASP A 546 34.43 48.26 -1.58
C ASP A 546 34.70 47.30 -0.40
N HIS A 547 35.88 46.66 -0.37
CA HIS A 547 36.83 46.72 0.77
C HIS A 547 38.08 45.82 0.56
N PRO A 548 39.26 46.19 1.09
CA PRO A 548 40.56 45.62 0.72
C PRO A 548 41.05 44.48 1.64
N SER A 549 41.82 43.58 1.01
CA SER A 549 42.90 42.69 1.49
C SER A 549 42.88 42.15 2.93
N ILE A 550 43.11 40.84 3.08
CA ILE A 550 44.26 40.29 3.84
C ILE A 550 44.54 38.84 3.39
N HIS A 551 45.83 38.62 3.15
CA HIS A 551 46.50 37.41 2.72
C HIS A 551 46.70 36.37 3.85
N ASP A 552 46.58 35.10 3.48
CA ASP A 552 47.53 33.99 3.67
C ASP A 552 47.86 33.37 5.05
N ALA A 553 48.01 32.04 4.95
CA ALA A 553 48.85 31.09 5.70
C ALA A 553 48.45 30.49 7.07
N SER A 554 48.42 29.14 7.06
CA SER A 554 48.94 28.16 8.03
C SER A 554 47.98 27.42 8.98
N ALA A 555 47.92 26.09 8.79
CA ALA A 555 47.70 25.06 9.84
C ALA A 555 49.05 24.76 10.56
N PRO A 556 49.23 23.82 11.54
CA PRO A 556 48.34 22.77 12.11
C PRO A 556 48.56 22.42 13.63
N ALA A 557 47.92 21.32 14.10
CA ALA A 557 48.46 20.25 15.00
C ALA A 557 47.93 20.02 16.46
N ALA A 558 47.36 18.82 16.65
CA ALA A 558 47.68 17.73 17.62
C ALA A 558 47.30 17.73 19.14
N VAL A 559 47.22 16.47 19.65
CA VAL A 559 47.25 15.92 21.04
C VAL A 559 45.88 15.55 21.64
N LYS A 560 45.45 14.27 21.85
CA LYS A 560 45.89 13.06 22.61
C LYS A 560 45.66 13.05 24.15
N SER A 561 44.78 12.11 24.57
CA SER A 561 44.93 11.09 25.65
C SER A 561 44.42 11.29 27.10
N ALA A 562 43.99 10.13 27.67
CA ALA A 562 43.86 9.69 29.08
C ALA A 562 42.58 10.09 29.88
N SER A 563 42.04 9.33 30.85
CA SER A 563 42.09 7.92 31.32
C SER A 563 40.98 7.74 32.40
N ALA A 564 40.68 6.51 32.80
CA ALA A 564 39.59 6.12 33.71
C ALA A 564 39.91 6.26 35.22
N ALA A 565 38.89 6.58 36.06
CA ALA A 565 38.80 6.20 37.47
C ALA A 565 37.38 6.38 38.09
N ALA A 566 36.92 5.32 38.78
CA ALA A 566 35.99 5.23 39.93
C ALA A 566 34.51 5.71 39.85
N LEU A 567 33.59 4.75 39.96
CA LEU A 567 32.15 4.90 40.25
C LEU A 567 31.88 4.86 41.76
N PRO A 568 30.92 5.68 42.26
CA PRO A 568 30.02 5.26 43.33
C PRO A 568 28.54 5.26 42.88
N ALA A 569 27.73 4.51 43.65
CA ALA A 569 26.33 4.13 43.45
C ALA A 569 25.40 5.17 42.79
N VAL A 570 24.55 4.70 41.87
CA VAL A 570 23.49 5.48 41.20
C VAL A 570 22.11 4.94 41.56
N ASP A 571 21.26 5.88 41.98
CA ASP A 571 19.82 5.77 42.23
C ASP A 571 19.04 5.34 40.98
N ILE A 572 17.98 4.55 41.16
CA ILE A 572 17.15 4.01 40.06
C ILE A 572 16.11 5.04 39.62
N ALA A 573 16.59 6.17 39.09
CA ALA A 573 15.79 7.12 38.32
C ALA A 573 16.69 7.64 37.19
N ASP A 574 16.19 7.62 35.96
CA ASP A 574 16.88 8.08 34.74
C ASP A 574 17.99 7.19 34.16
N VAL A 575 17.67 5.91 33.91
CA VAL A 575 18.35 5.19 32.82
C VAL A 575 17.63 5.50 31.51
N ASP A 576 18.12 6.53 30.82
CA ASP A 576 17.80 6.79 29.42
C ASP A 576 18.44 5.69 28.56
N VAL A 577 17.69 4.61 28.35
CA VAL A 577 18.04 3.60 27.36
C VAL A 577 17.79 4.25 26.00
N GLY A 578 18.85 4.77 25.38
CA GLY A 578 18.79 5.51 24.13
C GLY A 578 18.15 4.72 22.99
N ASP A 579 16.82 4.79 22.90
CA ASP A 579 16.07 4.60 21.68
C ASP A 579 16.20 5.91 20.88
N GLY A 580 16.92 5.85 19.75
CA GLY A 580 17.28 7.02 18.94
C GLY A 580 16.13 8.00 18.72
N VAL A 581 16.32 9.23 19.20
CA VAL A 581 15.42 10.36 18.98
C VAL A 581 15.75 10.99 17.64
N ASP A 582 15.31 10.36 16.55
CA ASP A 582 15.23 11.00 15.23
C ASP A 582 13.77 11.45 14.99
N GLY A 583 13.34 12.43 15.79
CA GLY A 583 11.96 12.95 15.83
C GLY A 583 11.67 14.05 14.81
N ALA A 584 11.86 13.80 13.51
CA ALA A 584 11.31 14.66 12.46
C ALA A 584 10.01 14.04 11.92
N GLY A 585 8.86 14.58 12.33
CA GLY A 585 7.55 14.16 11.82
C GLY A 585 7.36 14.55 10.36
N HIS A 586 6.90 13.63 9.52
CA HIS A 586 6.78 13.82 8.08
C HIS A 586 5.33 13.58 7.60
N GLY A 587 4.58 14.66 7.40
CA GLY A 587 3.22 14.67 6.84
C GLY A 587 2.18 15.27 7.80
N VAL A 588 1.24 16.06 7.26
CA VAL A 588 0.13 16.69 8.00
C VAL A 588 -1.20 16.07 7.56
N MET A 589 -1.92 15.48 8.51
CA MET A 589 -3.26 14.95 8.32
C MET A 589 -4.32 16.04 8.56
N GLU A 590 -5.35 16.07 7.72
CA GLU A 590 -6.57 16.89 7.84
C GLU A 590 -7.81 15.98 7.81
N LEU A 591 -8.95 16.48 8.27
CA LEU A 591 -10.25 15.85 8.02
C LEU A 591 -10.91 16.57 6.85
N ASP A 592 -11.46 15.84 5.89
CA ASP A 592 -12.26 16.41 4.80
C ASP A 592 -13.68 16.78 5.25
N GLU A 593 -14.48 17.34 4.33
CA GLU A 593 -15.86 17.79 4.61
C GLU A 593 -16.82 16.64 4.99
N ALA A 594 -16.46 15.38 4.71
CA ALA A 594 -17.18 14.19 5.15
C ALA A 594 -16.68 13.64 6.50
N GLY A 595 -15.65 14.26 7.09
CA GLY A 595 -14.97 13.78 8.29
C GLY A 595 -14.00 12.62 8.02
N GLU A 596 -13.63 12.35 6.77
CA GLU A 596 -12.60 11.36 6.43
C GLU A 596 -11.20 11.95 6.62
N GLN A 597 -10.29 11.13 7.15
CA GLN A 597 -8.89 11.48 7.36
C GLN A 597 -8.14 11.50 6.02
N CYS A 598 -7.63 12.67 5.63
CA CYS A 598 -6.92 12.94 4.38
C CYS A 598 -5.51 13.48 4.67
N VAL A 599 -4.55 13.28 3.75
CA VAL A 599 -3.16 13.71 3.94
C VAL A 599 -2.78 14.72 2.86
N LYS A 600 -2.26 15.88 3.24
CA LYS A 600 -1.60 16.80 2.30
C LYS A 600 -0.20 16.27 1.99
N ALA A 601 0.10 16.09 0.71
CA ALA A 601 1.39 15.57 0.27
C ALA A 601 2.53 16.51 0.70
N SER A 602 3.37 16.04 1.61
CA SER A 602 4.75 16.51 1.74
C SER A 602 5.69 15.38 1.33
N SER A 603 6.88 15.71 0.83
CA SER A 603 7.93 14.75 0.49
C SER A 603 8.45 14.06 1.76
N ALA A 604 7.74 13.03 2.21
CA ALA A 604 8.06 12.30 3.42
C ALA A 604 9.12 11.21 3.18
N ALA A 605 10.19 11.22 3.97
CA ALA A 605 11.04 10.05 4.17
C ALA A 605 10.52 9.30 5.41
N ALA A 606 9.88 8.15 5.20
CA ALA A 606 9.52 7.26 6.31
C ALA A 606 10.77 6.53 6.85
N VAL A 607 10.73 6.09 8.11
CA VAL A 607 11.69 5.10 8.62
C VAL A 607 11.50 3.85 7.78
N LYS A 608 12.50 3.54 6.96
CA LYS A 608 12.48 2.34 6.13
C LYS A 608 12.43 1.11 7.05
N PRO A 609 11.70 0.04 6.66
CA PRO A 609 11.86 -1.27 7.28
C PRO A 609 13.36 -1.61 7.33
N SER A 610 13.82 -2.16 8.45
CA SER A 610 15.24 -2.27 8.72
C SER A 610 15.90 -3.09 7.60
N GLY A 611 16.81 -2.48 6.84
CA GLY A 611 17.70 -3.22 5.95
C GLY A 611 18.43 -4.31 6.75
N ARG A 612 18.88 -5.36 6.06
CA ARG A 612 19.40 -6.65 6.60
C ARG A 612 20.54 -6.58 7.66
N LEU A 613 20.94 -5.39 8.12
CA LEU A 613 21.92 -5.17 9.18
C LEU A 613 21.31 -4.23 10.24
N GLN A 614 20.76 -4.80 11.31
CA GLN A 614 20.42 -4.02 12.51
C GLN A 614 21.69 -3.73 13.32
N PRO A 615 21.81 -2.53 13.93
CA PRO A 615 22.81 -2.22 14.94
C PRO A 615 22.90 -3.33 16.00
N GLU A 616 24.10 -3.65 16.50
CA GLU A 616 24.29 -4.68 17.55
C GLU A 616 23.45 -4.40 18.81
N SER A 617 23.19 -3.13 19.12
CA SER A 617 22.34 -2.71 20.25
C SER A 617 20.87 -3.13 20.12
N LEU A 618 20.40 -3.49 18.92
CA LEU A 618 19.03 -3.91 18.66
C LEU A 618 18.89 -5.44 18.53
N LYS A 619 19.98 -6.20 18.66
CA LYS A 619 19.92 -7.67 18.62
C LYS A 619 19.53 -8.25 19.97
N ALA A 620 18.85 -9.39 19.95
CA ALA A 620 18.50 -10.10 21.17
C ALA A 620 19.75 -10.55 21.94
N SER A 621 19.69 -10.62 23.28
CA SER A 621 20.85 -11.02 24.09
C SER A 621 21.39 -12.42 23.71
N PRO A 622 22.71 -12.68 23.85
CA PRO A 622 23.28 -14.00 23.54
C PRO A 622 22.57 -15.16 24.26
N ALA A 623 22.21 -14.96 25.54
CA ALA A 623 21.47 -15.95 26.32
C ALA A 623 20.06 -16.20 25.76
N ALA A 624 19.34 -15.15 25.37
CA ALA A 624 18.03 -15.30 24.74
C ALA A 624 18.11 -16.00 23.37
N ARG A 625 19.12 -15.68 22.54
CA ARG A 625 19.33 -16.38 21.27
C ARG A 625 19.67 -17.86 21.46
N GLN A 626 20.43 -18.20 22.49
CA GLN A 626 20.68 -19.60 22.85
C GLN A 626 19.39 -20.31 23.30
N ALA A 627 18.58 -19.68 24.15
CA ALA A 627 17.28 -20.20 24.56
C ALA A 627 16.35 -20.42 23.35
N ALA A 628 16.27 -19.45 22.43
CA ALA A 628 15.49 -19.58 21.20
C ALA A 628 15.97 -20.73 20.31
N ALA A 629 17.29 -20.91 20.16
CA ALA A 629 17.85 -22.03 19.40
C ALA A 629 17.49 -23.39 20.03
N LEU A 630 17.52 -23.49 21.37
CA LEU A 630 17.09 -24.70 22.09
C LEU A 630 15.60 -24.99 21.87
N LEU A 631 14.75 -23.95 21.95
CA LEU A 631 13.32 -24.09 21.71
C LEU A 631 13.01 -24.54 20.28
N LEU A 632 13.63 -23.93 19.27
CA LEU A 632 13.43 -24.27 17.86
C LEU A 632 13.94 -25.67 17.49
N ALA A 633 14.95 -26.17 18.20
CA ALA A 633 15.48 -27.52 18.01
C ALA A 633 14.70 -28.61 18.78
N SER A 634 13.82 -28.23 19.71
CA SER A 634 13.14 -29.17 20.61
C SER A 634 11.94 -29.85 19.94
N PRO A 635 11.93 -31.20 19.84
CA PRO A 635 10.77 -31.94 19.34
C PRO A 635 9.51 -31.74 20.19
N LYS A 636 9.68 -31.50 21.50
CA LYS A 636 8.57 -31.25 22.45
C LYS A 636 7.88 -29.92 22.12
N VAL A 637 8.68 -28.90 21.81
CA VAL A 637 8.17 -27.58 21.35
C VAL A 637 7.52 -27.71 19.97
N ALA A 638 8.14 -28.43 19.03
CA ALA A 638 7.56 -28.66 17.70
C ALA A 638 6.16 -29.33 17.78
N ALA A 639 6.00 -30.34 18.65
CA ALA A 639 4.70 -30.98 18.87
C ALA A 639 3.68 -30.05 19.54
N ALA A 640 4.10 -29.23 20.50
CA ALA A 640 3.24 -28.23 21.14
C ALA A 640 2.76 -27.16 20.14
N ASN A 641 3.67 -26.66 19.31
CA ASN A 641 3.39 -25.70 18.25
C ASN A 641 2.45 -26.28 17.18
N GLU A 642 2.61 -27.54 16.79
CA GLU A 642 1.71 -28.22 15.86
C GLU A 642 0.30 -28.41 16.43
N ARG A 643 0.19 -28.72 17.72
CA ARG A 643 -1.10 -28.75 18.43
C ARG A 643 -1.75 -27.36 18.45
N ALA A 644 -0.99 -26.31 18.76
CA ALA A 644 -1.47 -24.94 18.76
C ALA A 644 -1.95 -24.50 17.37
N ARG A 645 -1.19 -24.83 16.32
CA ARG A 645 -1.58 -24.61 14.91
C ARG A 645 -2.94 -25.23 14.59
N SER A 646 -3.14 -26.50 14.98
CA SER A 646 -4.39 -27.22 14.74
C SER A 646 -5.58 -26.59 15.46
N LEU A 647 -5.39 -26.11 16.69
CA LEU A 647 -6.43 -25.42 17.47
C LEU A 647 -6.87 -24.12 16.78
N VAL A 648 -5.93 -23.25 16.38
CA VAL A 648 -6.25 -21.98 15.70
C VAL A 648 -6.87 -22.22 14.31
N ALA A 649 -6.38 -23.21 13.56
CA ALA A 649 -6.95 -23.57 12.25
C ALA A 649 -8.43 -23.98 12.34
N ALA A 650 -8.83 -24.59 13.46
CA ALA A 650 -10.19 -25.06 13.70
C ALA A 650 -11.17 -23.95 14.14
N VAL A 651 -10.68 -22.80 14.60
CA VAL A 651 -11.57 -21.69 15.02
C VAL A 651 -12.35 -21.14 13.83
N ARG A 652 -13.65 -20.95 14.03
CA ARG A 652 -14.60 -20.34 13.09
C ARG A 652 -15.29 -19.18 13.80
N PRO A 653 -14.65 -18.00 13.85
CA PRO A 653 -15.16 -16.86 14.60
C PRO A 653 -16.44 -16.33 13.96
N LYS A 654 -17.51 -16.23 14.76
CA LYS A 654 -18.81 -15.75 14.33
C LYS A 654 -19.31 -14.63 15.23
N LEU A 655 -19.66 -13.49 14.65
CA LEU A 655 -20.33 -12.41 15.38
C LEU A 655 -21.80 -12.82 15.56
N VAL A 656 -22.19 -13.12 16.80
CA VAL A 656 -23.50 -13.72 17.08
C VAL A 656 -24.45 -12.80 17.82
N ARG A 657 -23.94 -11.92 18.69
CA ARG A 657 -24.75 -11.05 19.57
C ARG A 657 -24.03 -9.74 19.88
N VAL A 658 -24.79 -8.76 20.39
CA VAL A 658 -24.26 -7.57 21.06
C VAL A 658 -24.94 -7.44 22.43
N ARG A 659 -24.20 -7.46 23.52
CA ARG A 659 -24.78 -7.46 24.87
C ARG A 659 -24.14 -6.41 25.77
N PRO A 660 -24.84 -5.88 26.78
CA PRO A 660 -24.18 -5.15 27.86
C PRO A 660 -23.08 -6.00 28.49
N ALA A 661 -21.91 -5.41 28.73
CA ALA A 661 -20.71 -6.10 29.17
C ALA A 661 -20.95 -6.93 30.44
N ARG A 662 -21.69 -6.38 31.41
CA ARG A 662 -22.06 -7.06 32.67
C ARG A 662 -22.80 -8.39 32.52
N GLU A 663 -23.47 -8.60 31.39
CA GLU A 663 -24.29 -9.80 31.19
C GLU A 663 -23.49 -10.98 30.64
N VAL A 664 -22.35 -10.70 30.00
CA VAL A 664 -21.56 -11.72 29.28
C VAL A 664 -20.12 -11.81 29.76
N ILE A 665 -19.60 -10.76 30.40
CA ILE A 665 -18.27 -10.75 31.00
C ILE A 665 -18.42 -10.91 32.52
N ALA A 666 -18.08 -12.09 33.04
CA ALA A 666 -18.28 -12.45 34.45
C ALA A 666 -17.63 -11.45 35.43
N ALA A 667 -16.45 -10.91 35.09
CA ALA A 667 -15.75 -9.92 35.92
C ALA A 667 -16.54 -8.61 36.12
N LEU A 668 -17.49 -8.29 35.23
CA LEU A 668 -18.29 -7.07 35.27
C LEU A 668 -19.70 -7.27 35.85
N GLY A 669 -20.06 -8.50 36.24
CA GLY A 669 -21.37 -8.82 36.82
C GLY A 669 -21.49 -8.51 38.33
N GLY A 670 -20.41 -8.08 38.99
CA GLY A 670 -20.29 -7.97 40.44
C GLY A 670 -19.91 -6.58 40.96
N ARG A 671 -18.71 -6.46 41.57
CA ARG A 671 -18.16 -5.20 42.11
C ARG A 671 -18.05 -4.12 41.03
N ARG A 672 -17.79 -2.88 41.45
CA ARG A 672 -17.47 -1.77 40.54
C ARG A 672 -16.14 -2.02 39.85
N THR A 673 -16.18 -2.76 38.74
CA THR A 673 -15.01 -3.16 37.96
C THR A 673 -15.04 -2.47 36.61
N ILE A 674 -13.89 -1.99 36.15
CA ILE A 674 -13.68 -1.42 34.82
C ILE A 674 -12.50 -2.17 34.18
N LEU A 675 -12.68 -2.61 32.94
CA LEU A 675 -11.59 -3.23 32.19
C LEU A 675 -10.73 -2.17 31.51
N HIS A 676 -9.47 -2.47 31.22
CA HIS A 676 -8.57 -1.62 30.44
C HIS A 676 -7.68 -2.43 29.48
N ALA A 677 -7.06 -1.77 28.50
CA ALA A 677 -6.10 -2.41 27.60
C ALA A 677 -4.76 -2.72 28.29
N GLY A 678 -3.99 -3.66 27.72
CA GLY A 678 -2.62 -3.99 28.09
C GLY A 678 -2.48 -4.82 29.37
N PRO A 679 -1.25 -5.03 29.86
CA PRO A 679 -0.98 -5.82 31.07
C PRO A 679 -1.47 -5.11 32.36
N PRO A 680 -1.55 -5.82 33.50
CA PRO A 680 -1.89 -5.24 34.80
C PRO A 680 -1.00 -4.04 35.18
N ILE A 681 -1.61 -2.98 35.71
CA ILE A 681 -0.90 -1.80 36.21
C ILE A 681 -0.86 -1.86 37.75
N ALA A 682 0.30 -2.19 38.31
CA ALA A 682 0.44 -2.45 39.76
C ALA A 682 0.04 -1.25 40.65
N THR A 683 0.22 -0.03 40.16
CA THR A 683 -0.14 1.21 40.88
C THR A 683 -1.58 1.67 40.61
N GLY A 684 -2.39 0.83 39.94
CA GLY A 684 -3.79 1.11 39.64
C GLY A 684 -3.99 2.38 38.81
N PHE A 685 -5.05 3.13 39.11
CA PHE A 685 -5.41 4.35 38.40
C PHE A 685 -4.28 5.39 38.35
N ASN A 686 -3.49 5.52 39.41
CA ASN A 686 -2.40 6.50 39.49
C ASN A 686 -1.22 6.15 38.58
N GLY A 687 -1.10 4.89 38.17
CA GLY A 687 -0.11 4.44 37.20
C GLY A 687 -0.54 4.55 35.74
N MET A 688 -1.81 4.89 35.48
CA MET A 688 -2.34 4.95 34.12
C MET A 688 -1.88 6.21 33.38
N CYS A 689 -1.64 6.10 32.08
CA CYS A 689 -1.39 7.26 31.24
C CYS A 689 -2.65 8.16 31.12
N GLY A 690 -2.46 9.41 30.67
CA GLY A 690 -3.55 10.39 30.58
C GLY A 690 -4.80 9.90 29.85
N PRO A 691 -4.71 9.38 28.61
CA PRO A 691 -5.87 8.84 27.89
C PRO A 691 -6.63 7.76 28.65
N MET A 692 -5.92 6.87 29.34
CA MET A 692 -6.54 5.79 30.10
C MET A 692 -7.23 6.32 31.36
N ARG A 693 -6.64 7.28 32.07
CA ARG A 693 -7.28 7.98 33.20
C ARG A 693 -8.56 8.68 32.77
N GLY A 694 -8.50 9.44 31.68
CA GLY A 694 -9.68 10.12 31.12
C GLY A 694 -10.79 9.14 30.71
N ALA A 695 -10.43 8.00 30.12
CA ALA A 695 -11.38 6.97 29.75
C ALA A 695 -12.04 6.31 30.97
N VAL A 696 -11.29 6.05 32.04
CA VAL A 696 -11.84 5.54 33.31
C VAL A 696 -12.80 6.56 33.94
N ILE A 697 -12.43 7.85 33.96
CA ILE A 697 -13.32 8.93 34.43
C ILE A 697 -14.63 8.93 33.63
N GLY A 698 -14.56 8.90 32.30
CA GLY A 698 -15.75 8.88 31.46
C GLY A 698 -16.61 7.62 31.66
N ALA A 699 -16.01 6.46 31.90
CA ALA A 699 -16.73 5.24 32.23
C ALA A 699 -17.45 5.33 33.59
N ILE A 700 -16.81 5.90 34.62
CA ILE A 700 -17.43 6.14 35.93
C ILE A 700 -18.64 7.08 35.81
N LEU A 701 -18.53 8.13 34.99
CA LEU A 701 -19.62 9.06 34.70
C LEU A 701 -20.75 8.39 33.90
N LEU A 702 -20.43 7.51 32.96
CA LEU A 702 -21.43 6.74 32.19
C LEU A 702 -22.23 5.82 33.12
N GLU A 703 -21.56 5.16 34.07
CA GLU A 703 -22.20 4.27 35.05
C GLU A 703 -22.97 5.03 36.15
N GLY A 704 -22.84 6.36 36.22
CA GLY A 704 -23.45 7.18 37.26
C GLY A 704 -22.89 6.89 38.66
N TRP A 705 -21.63 6.46 38.76
CA TRP A 705 -20.97 6.21 40.05
C TRP A 705 -20.42 7.48 40.70
N ALA A 706 -20.36 8.57 39.94
CA ALA A 706 -19.98 9.91 40.37
C ALA A 706 -20.80 10.94 39.56
N GLU A 707 -21.02 12.13 40.12
CA GLU A 707 -21.78 13.21 39.49
C GLU A 707 -20.88 14.18 38.70
N SER A 708 -19.57 14.17 38.96
CA SER A 708 -18.60 15.06 38.34
C SER A 708 -17.26 14.38 38.03
N ALA A 709 -16.50 14.94 37.09
CA ALA A 709 -15.18 14.40 36.71
C ALA A 709 -14.21 14.36 37.91
N ASP A 710 -14.22 15.39 38.76
CA ASP A 710 -13.37 15.45 39.96
C ASP A 710 -13.74 14.36 40.98
N GLU A 711 -15.03 14.09 41.14
CA GLU A 711 -15.50 12.99 42.00
C GLU A 711 -15.14 11.63 41.39
N ALA A 712 -15.31 11.46 40.08
CA ALA A 712 -14.94 10.24 39.38
C ALA A 712 -13.44 9.95 39.50
N GLU A 713 -12.60 10.98 39.39
CA GLU A 713 -11.15 10.86 39.56
C GLU A 713 -10.78 10.46 40.99
N ARG A 714 -11.36 11.12 42.01
CA ARG A 714 -11.16 10.75 43.42
C ARG A 714 -11.61 9.31 43.70
N LEU A 715 -12.74 8.92 43.13
CA LEU A 715 -13.27 7.56 43.27
C LEU A 715 -12.33 6.53 42.65
N ALA A 716 -11.82 6.77 41.45
CA ALA A 716 -10.84 5.90 40.79
C ALA A 716 -9.52 5.81 41.58
N ALA A 717 -9.00 6.96 42.04
CA ALA A 717 -7.75 7.04 42.80
C ALA A 717 -7.84 6.39 44.19
N SER A 718 -9.04 6.29 44.77
CA SER A 718 -9.25 5.67 46.09
C SER A 718 -9.06 4.14 46.11
N GLY A 719 -9.01 3.49 44.95
CA GLY A 719 -9.02 2.02 44.85
C GLY A 719 -10.40 1.37 45.04
N SER A 720 -11.46 2.18 45.13
CA SER A 720 -12.85 1.69 45.21
C SER A 720 -13.38 1.09 43.90
N ILE A 721 -12.67 1.34 42.79
CA ILE A 721 -12.93 0.76 41.47
C ILE A 721 -11.85 -0.27 41.18
N GLU A 722 -12.27 -1.50 40.89
CA GLU A 722 -11.36 -2.56 40.46
C GLU A 722 -10.99 -2.35 38.99
N LEU A 723 -9.69 -2.34 38.69
CA LEU A 723 -9.17 -2.14 37.34
C LEU A 723 -8.54 -3.46 36.87
N MET A 724 -9.01 -4.00 35.76
CA MET A 724 -8.61 -5.32 35.27
C MET A 724 -8.27 -5.29 33.77
N PRO A 725 -7.19 -5.94 33.32
CA PRO A 725 -6.93 -6.11 31.89
C PRO A 725 -8.07 -6.80 31.15
N CYS A 726 -8.44 -6.30 29.97
CA CYS A 726 -9.43 -6.95 29.11
C CYS A 726 -9.06 -8.42 28.81
N HIS A 727 -7.78 -8.68 28.56
CA HIS A 727 -7.26 -10.01 28.24
C HIS A 727 -7.47 -11.05 29.36
N GLU A 728 -7.68 -10.64 30.62
CA GLU A 728 -8.02 -11.52 31.75
C GLU A 728 -9.49 -11.90 31.78
N ALA A 729 -10.35 -11.10 31.15
CA ALA A 729 -11.79 -11.29 31.11
C ALA A 729 -12.30 -11.85 29.77
N GLY A 730 -11.42 -12.43 28.95
CA GLY A 730 -11.76 -12.90 27.59
C GLY A 730 -12.14 -11.77 26.63
N ALA A 731 -11.75 -10.53 26.97
CA ALA A 731 -12.10 -9.33 26.21
C ALA A 731 -10.86 -8.68 25.58
N VAL A 732 -11.09 -7.75 24.66
CA VAL A 732 -10.09 -6.83 24.10
C VAL A 732 -10.72 -5.46 23.83
N GLY A 733 -9.96 -4.39 24.02
CA GLY A 733 -10.41 -3.03 23.72
C GLY A 733 -9.36 -2.20 22.97
N PRO A 734 -9.75 -1.44 21.93
CA PRO A 734 -8.80 -0.57 21.23
C PRO A 734 -8.36 0.62 22.11
N MET A 735 -7.13 1.09 21.92
CA MET A 735 -6.55 2.27 22.57
C MET A 735 -6.56 2.20 24.12
N SER A 736 -7.33 3.01 24.85
CA SER A 736 -7.44 2.86 26.32
C SER A 736 -8.04 1.50 26.72
N GLY A 737 -8.81 0.89 25.82
CA GLY A 737 -9.50 -0.38 26.01
C GLY A 737 -10.50 -0.37 27.15
N VAL A 738 -10.97 0.81 27.57
CA VAL A 738 -11.89 0.90 28.70
C VAL A 738 -13.24 0.26 28.36
N VAL A 739 -13.67 -0.67 29.21
CA VAL A 739 -14.98 -1.31 29.14
C VAL A 739 -15.60 -1.32 30.53
N CYS A 740 -16.80 -0.75 30.66
CA CYS A 740 -17.55 -0.74 31.92
C CYS A 740 -18.87 -1.53 31.81
N PRO A 741 -19.52 -1.86 32.93
CA PRO A 741 -20.65 -2.81 32.99
C PRO A 741 -21.80 -2.54 32.01
N SER A 742 -22.17 -1.28 31.77
CA SER A 742 -23.28 -0.90 30.88
C SER A 742 -22.93 -0.91 29.39
N MET A 743 -21.65 -0.80 29.03
CA MET A 743 -21.25 -0.68 27.63
C MET A 743 -21.64 -1.92 26.82
N PRO A 744 -22.16 -1.74 25.60
CA PRO A 744 -22.38 -2.85 24.69
C PRO A 744 -21.05 -3.43 24.19
N VAL A 745 -20.94 -4.74 24.21
CA VAL A 745 -19.82 -5.50 23.65
C VAL A 745 -20.29 -6.46 22.56
N LEU A 746 -19.47 -6.63 21.53
CA LEU A 746 -19.58 -7.68 20.53
C LEU A 746 -19.35 -9.04 21.21
N VAL A 747 -20.20 -10.01 20.90
CA VAL A 747 -20.01 -11.41 21.34
C VAL A 747 -19.60 -12.23 20.12
N ILE A 748 -18.35 -12.67 20.12
CA ILE A 748 -17.77 -13.46 19.04
C ILE A 748 -17.57 -14.88 19.55
N SER A 749 -18.29 -15.83 18.96
CA SER A 749 -18.31 -17.24 19.36
C SER A 749 -17.73 -18.14 18.29
N ASN A 750 -17.28 -19.34 18.67
CA ASN A 750 -16.82 -20.34 17.71
C ASN A 750 -18.02 -21.09 17.08
N GLY A 751 -18.26 -20.93 15.78
CA GLY A 751 -19.48 -21.37 15.07
C GLY A 751 -19.64 -22.89 14.83
N GLY A 752 -18.84 -23.74 15.46
CA GLY A 752 -18.72 -25.17 15.16
C GLY A 752 -19.34 -26.12 16.20
N GLY A 753 -20.63 -25.99 16.53
CA GLY A 753 -21.49 -27.07 17.05
C GLY A 753 -21.10 -27.86 18.32
N THR A 754 -19.91 -27.69 18.91
CA THR A 754 -19.55 -28.34 20.16
C THR A 754 -20.02 -27.49 21.33
N ALA A 755 -20.94 -28.04 22.13
CA ALA A 755 -21.30 -27.51 23.43
C ALA A 755 -20.02 -27.35 24.28
N GLY A 756 -19.53 -26.12 24.35
CA GLY A 756 -18.24 -25.75 24.96
C GLY A 756 -17.89 -24.26 24.84
N GLY A 757 -18.89 -23.37 25.03
CA GLY A 757 -18.80 -22.07 25.73
C GLY A 757 -17.77 -20.97 25.39
N ALA A 758 -16.79 -21.16 24.51
CA ALA A 758 -15.75 -20.16 24.28
C ALA A 758 -16.25 -18.98 23.43
N ALA A 759 -16.20 -17.78 24.01
CA ALA A 759 -16.50 -16.52 23.35
C ALA A 759 -15.43 -15.48 23.70
N ALA A 760 -15.17 -14.58 22.77
CA ALA A 760 -14.38 -13.39 22.99
C ALA A 760 -15.27 -12.15 22.90
N TYR A 761 -14.89 -11.12 23.66
CA TYR A 761 -15.64 -9.88 23.77
C TYR A 761 -14.82 -8.69 23.30
N CYS A 762 -15.46 -7.74 22.65
CA CYS A 762 -14.82 -6.46 22.31
C CYS A 762 -15.83 -5.33 22.43
N SER A 763 -15.42 -4.16 22.90
CA SER A 763 -16.28 -2.97 22.89
C SER A 763 -16.77 -2.63 21.48
N LEU A 764 -17.82 -1.82 21.36
CA LEU A 764 -18.20 -1.24 20.07
C LEU A 764 -17.33 -0.02 19.73
N ASN A 765 -17.11 0.21 18.44
CA ASN A 765 -16.41 1.40 17.98
C ASN A 765 -17.31 2.64 18.11
N GLU A 766 -16.84 3.66 18.83
CA GLU A 766 -17.58 4.89 19.14
C GLU A 766 -17.66 5.93 18.00
N GLY A 767 -17.05 5.65 16.84
CA GLY A 767 -16.90 6.59 15.73
C GLY A 767 -15.53 7.26 15.68
N LEU A 768 -15.43 8.32 14.87
CA LEU A 768 -14.22 9.15 14.72
C LEU A 768 -14.28 10.38 15.64
N GLY A 769 -13.14 11.07 15.77
CA GLY A 769 -13.00 12.30 16.55
C GLY A 769 -12.76 12.08 18.05
N LYS A 770 -13.33 12.96 18.89
CA LYS A 770 -13.25 12.84 20.36
C LYS A 770 -14.11 11.67 20.83
N VAL A 771 -13.47 10.63 21.34
CA VAL A 771 -14.11 9.39 21.82
C VAL A 771 -13.41 8.87 23.08
N LEU A 772 -14.11 8.05 23.86
CA LEU A 772 -13.64 7.53 25.15
C LEU A 772 -12.40 6.65 25.00
N ARG A 773 -12.28 5.88 23.93
CA ARG A 773 -11.07 5.06 23.68
C ARG A 773 -9.78 5.89 23.60
N PHE A 774 -9.85 7.19 23.28
CA PHE A 774 -8.71 8.12 23.34
C PHE A 774 -8.71 9.01 24.60
N GLY A 775 -9.54 8.70 25.59
CA GLY A 775 -9.61 9.40 26.87
C GLY A 775 -10.49 10.64 26.90
N ALA A 776 -11.36 10.84 25.91
CA ALA A 776 -12.32 11.95 25.92
C ALA A 776 -13.61 11.59 26.65
N TYR A 777 -14.12 12.51 27.48
CA TYR A 777 -15.30 12.30 28.32
C TYR A 777 -16.18 13.55 28.43
N SER A 778 -16.18 14.40 27.40
CA SER A 778 -17.11 15.54 27.35
C SER A 778 -18.57 15.09 27.30
N GLU A 779 -19.51 15.99 27.57
CA GLU A 779 -20.95 15.67 27.52
C GLU A 779 -21.39 15.10 26.17
N ASP A 780 -20.79 15.51 25.05
CA ASP A 780 -21.13 14.95 23.74
C ASP A 780 -20.63 13.51 23.58
N VAL A 781 -19.49 13.16 24.18
CA VAL A 781 -19.01 11.77 24.24
C VAL A 781 -19.94 10.94 25.13
N LEU A 782 -20.30 11.43 26.31
CA LEU A 782 -21.20 10.73 27.23
C LEU A 782 -22.61 10.55 26.63
N LYS A 783 -23.15 11.54 25.94
CA LYS A 783 -24.42 11.42 25.19
C LYS A 783 -24.34 10.33 24.13
N ARG A 784 -23.25 10.27 23.36
CA ARG A 784 -23.04 9.22 22.36
C ARG A 784 -22.95 7.84 23.02
N LEU A 785 -22.19 7.70 24.10
CA LEU A 785 -22.08 6.44 24.84
C LEU A 785 -23.43 5.98 25.40
N ARG A 786 -24.21 6.90 26.00
CA ARG A 786 -25.57 6.61 26.46
C ARG A 786 -26.46 6.14 25.32
N TRP A 787 -26.42 6.81 24.15
CA TRP A 787 -27.12 6.36 22.95
C TRP A 787 -26.63 4.99 22.47
N MET A 788 -25.33 4.71 22.55
CA MET A 788 -24.81 3.38 22.19
C MET A 788 -25.38 2.28 23.11
N VAL A 789 -25.51 2.59 24.40
CA VAL A 789 -26.11 1.69 25.40
C VAL A 789 -27.62 1.51 25.18
N SER A 790 -28.37 2.59 24.93
CA SER A 790 -29.83 2.55 24.83
C SER A 790 -30.35 2.11 23.46
N ASP A 791 -29.65 2.43 22.38
CA ASP A 791 -30.15 2.31 21.02
C ASP A 791 -29.27 1.40 20.15
N LEU A 792 -27.98 1.73 19.98
CA LEU A 792 -27.10 1.02 19.04
C LEU A 792 -26.95 -0.45 19.41
N GLY A 793 -26.56 -0.72 20.66
CA GLY A 793 -26.33 -2.07 21.16
C GLY A 793 -27.56 -2.97 21.04
N PRO A 794 -28.72 -2.58 21.61
CA PRO A 794 -29.95 -3.36 21.50
C PRO A 794 -30.44 -3.57 20.07
N THR A 795 -30.33 -2.55 19.20
CA THR A 795 -30.76 -2.66 17.79
C THR A 795 -29.87 -3.63 17.00
N LEU A 796 -28.54 -3.56 17.19
CA LEU A 796 -27.61 -4.52 16.59
C LEU A 796 -27.83 -5.94 17.11
N ASP A 797 -28.10 -6.10 18.41
CA ASP A 797 -28.41 -7.41 19.00
C ASP A 797 -29.68 -8.03 18.40
N ALA A 798 -30.72 -7.22 18.22
CA ALA A 798 -31.97 -7.65 17.60
C ALA A 798 -31.75 -8.09 16.14
N ALA A 799 -30.99 -7.30 15.37
CA ALA A 799 -30.67 -7.64 13.98
C ALA A 799 -29.86 -8.94 13.87
N LEU A 800 -28.79 -9.10 14.66
CA LEU A 800 -27.98 -10.32 14.69
C LEU A 800 -28.80 -11.55 15.09
N LYS A 801 -29.68 -11.40 16.09
CA LYS A 801 -30.58 -12.48 16.55
C LYS A 801 -31.59 -12.89 15.46
N ALA A 802 -31.98 -11.96 14.60
CA ALA A 802 -32.91 -12.22 13.49
C ALA A 802 -32.22 -12.84 12.25
N MET A 803 -30.89 -12.96 12.23
CA MET A 803 -30.18 -13.53 11.08
C MET A 803 -30.49 -15.02 10.89
N PRO A 804 -30.90 -15.46 9.68
CA PRO A 804 -31.22 -16.87 9.41
C PRO A 804 -30.06 -17.83 9.70
N GLU A 805 -28.84 -17.38 9.45
CA GLU A 805 -27.64 -18.19 9.66
C GLU A 805 -27.14 -18.15 11.10
N GLY A 806 -27.74 -17.36 12.00
CA GLY A 806 -27.36 -17.28 13.41
C GLY A 806 -26.06 -16.49 13.66
N GLY A 807 -25.79 -15.45 12.87
CA GLY A 807 -24.64 -14.55 13.00
C GLY A 807 -23.78 -14.44 11.73
N ILE A 808 -22.73 -13.63 11.77
CA ILE A 808 -21.85 -13.32 10.62
C ILE A 808 -20.55 -14.11 10.73
N ASP A 809 -20.17 -14.86 9.70
CA ASP A 809 -18.85 -15.50 9.60
C ASP A 809 -17.77 -14.44 9.39
N ILE A 810 -16.96 -14.21 10.43
CA ILE A 810 -15.94 -13.17 10.42
C ILE A 810 -14.74 -13.60 9.58
N ARG A 811 -14.41 -14.90 9.51
CA ARG A 811 -13.23 -15.38 8.79
C ARG A 811 -13.38 -15.18 7.28
N SER A 812 -14.54 -15.55 6.72
CA SER A 812 -14.85 -15.28 5.31
C SER A 812 -14.93 -13.78 5.01
N THR A 813 -15.57 -13.01 5.91
CA THR A 813 -15.74 -11.57 5.75
C THR A 813 -14.39 -10.83 5.80
N LEU A 814 -13.48 -11.20 6.70
CA LEU A 814 -12.11 -10.70 6.75
C LEU A 814 -11.35 -11.03 5.47
N GLY A 815 -11.48 -12.25 4.95
CA GLY A 815 -10.85 -12.64 3.68
C GLY A 815 -11.25 -11.73 2.51
N HIS A 816 -12.54 -11.42 2.39
CA HIS A 816 -13.02 -10.45 1.39
C HIS A 816 -12.52 -9.03 1.68
N ALA A 817 -12.50 -8.60 2.94
CA ALA A 817 -12.02 -7.29 3.31
C ALA A 817 -10.54 -7.08 2.92
N LEU A 818 -9.68 -8.08 3.18
CA LEU A 818 -8.27 -8.04 2.74
C LEU A 818 -8.15 -7.92 1.22
N GLN A 819 -8.99 -8.64 0.46
CA GLN A 819 -9.02 -8.54 -1.00
C GLN A 819 -9.51 -7.18 -1.53
N MET A 820 -10.25 -6.44 -0.69
CA MET A 820 -10.74 -5.08 -0.96
C MET A 820 -9.82 -3.99 -0.39
N GLY A 821 -8.64 -4.39 0.06
CA GLY A 821 -7.57 -3.50 0.47
C GLY A 821 -7.54 -3.14 1.94
N ASP A 822 -8.29 -3.81 2.80
CA ASP A 822 -8.10 -3.70 4.24
C ASP A 822 -6.89 -4.51 4.71
N GLU A 823 -6.39 -4.23 5.90
CA GLU A 823 -5.41 -5.07 6.60
C GLU A 823 -5.92 -5.58 7.97
N GLY A 824 -7.11 -5.13 8.38
CA GLY A 824 -7.84 -5.67 9.53
C GLY A 824 -7.51 -5.00 10.86
N HIS A 825 -6.78 -3.88 10.87
CA HIS A 825 -6.44 -3.13 12.08
C HIS A 825 -6.69 -1.62 11.93
N ASN A 826 -5.88 -0.89 11.16
CA ASN A 826 -6.09 0.54 10.92
C ASN A 826 -7.04 0.81 9.75
N ARG A 827 -6.91 0.06 8.66
CA ARG A 827 -7.84 0.13 7.52
C ARG A 827 -8.84 -1.03 7.61
N CYS A 828 -10.06 -0.69 8.02
CA CYS A 828 -11.19 -1.61 8.19
C CYS A 828 -12.43 -1.14 7.40
N LYS A 829 -12.23 -0.37 6.32
CA LYS A 829 -13.33 0.27 5.57
C LYS A 829 -14.16 -0.79 4.84
N ALA A 830 -13.50 -1.74 4.18
CA ALA A 830 -14.18 -2.83 3.49
C ALA A 830 -14.87 -3.77 4.47
N LEU A 831 -14.22 -4.13 5.58
CA LEU A 831 -14.80 -4.97 6.63
C LEU A 831 -16.06 -4.32 7.22
N THR A 832 -16.02 -3.02 7.50
CA THR A 832 -17.19 -2.27 7.98
C THR A 832 -18.33 -2.30 6.96
N ALA A 833 -18.04 -2.06 5.68
CA ALA A 833 -19.03 -2.08 4.62
C ALA A 833 -19.68 -3.46 4.44
N LEU A 834 -18.89 -4.53 4.49
CA LEU A 834 -19.37 -5.91 4.40
C LEU A 834 -20.23 -6.30 5.62
N LEU A 835 -19.85 -5.87 6.83
CA LEU A 835 -20.66 -6.06 8.04
C LEU A 835 -22.01 -5.34 7.93
N LEU A 836 -22.01 -4.09 7.45
CA LEU A 836 -23.24 -3.34 7.22
C LEU A 836 -24.11 -4.02 6.15
N GLN A 837 -23.51 -4.46 5.05
CA GLN A 837 -24.20 -5.18 3.98
C GLN A 837 -24.88 -6.46 4.50
N ALA A 838 -24.21 -7.21 5.38
CA ALA A 838 -24.76 -8.42 5.98
C ALA A 838 -25.91 -8.13 6.96
N LEU A 839 -25.82 -7.04 7.72
CA LEU A 839 -26.82 -6.67 8.74
C LEU A 839 -28.07 -5.99 8.15
N LEU A 840 -27.92 -5.26 7.03
CA LEU A 840 -28.96 -4.40 6.50
C LEU A 840 -30.31 -5.09 6.26
N PRO A 841 -30.39 -6.31 5.68
CA PRO A 841 -31.66 -7.00 5.50
C PRO A 841 -32.39 -7.25 6.82
N THR A 842 -31.67 -7.70 7.84
CA THR A 842 -32.26 -7.95 9.17
C THR A 842 -32.61 -6.67 9.91
N LEU A 843 -31.77 -5.63 9.82
CA LEU A 843 -32.05 -4.32 10.42
C LEU A 843 -33.35 -3.74 9.89
N MET A 844 -33.57 -3.78 8.57
CA MET A 844 -34.76 -3.23 7.93
C MET A 844 -36.01 -4.10 8.14
N ALA A 845 -35.84 -5.39 8.43
CA ALA A 845 -36.95 -6.32 8.66
C ALA A 845 -37.39 -6.42 10.14
N LEU A 846 -36.74 -5.71 11.06
CA LEU A 846 -37.10 -5.75 12.48
C LEU A 846 -38.54 -5.25 12.68
N PRO A 847 -39.41 -6.00 13.38
CA PRO A 847 -40.77 -5.57 13.65
C PRO A 847 -40.76 -4.38 14.63
N ALA A 848 -41.75 -3.49 14.51
CA ALA A 848 -41.85 -2.29 15.37
C ALA A 848 -41.80 -2.61 16.87
N SER A 849 -42.26 -3.79 17.30
CA SER A 849 -42.21 -4.25 18.70
C SER A 849 -40.80 -4.56 19.21
N GLN A 850 -39.81 -4.68 18.33
CA GLN A 850 -38.40 -4.93 18.66
C GLN A 850 -37.53 -3.68 18.47
N LEU A 851 -38.10 -2.59 17.97
CA LEU A 851 -37.38 -1.34 17.77
C LEU A 851 -37.40 -0.50 19.05
N VAL A 852 -36.23 0.01 19.44
CA VAL A 852 -36.11 1.02 20.51
C VAL A 852 -36.76 2.34 20.07
N ALA A 853 -36.67 2.66 18.77
CA ALA A 853 -37.36 3.76 18.10
C ALA A 853 -37.63 3.40 16.64
N VAL A 854 -38.67 3.97 16.03
CA VAL A 854 -39.09 3.66 14.64
C VAL A 854 -37.95 3.88 13.63
N ASP A 855 -37.12 4.88 13.84
CA ASP A 855 -35.99 5.24 12.98
C ASP A 855 -34.64 4.63 13.44
N ALA A 856 -34.62 3.80 14.50
CA ALA A 856 -33.39 3.22 15.04
C ALA A 856 -32.58 2.44 13.99
N PRO A 857 -33.16 1.60 13.11
CA PRO A 857 -32.39 0.89 12.09
C PRO A 857 -31.66 1.83 11.12
N ALA A 858 -32.31 2.94 10.73
CA ALA A 858 -31.71 3.94 9.85
C ALA A 858 -30.55 4.67 10.53
N ARG A 859 -30.71 5.06 11.81
CA ARG A 859 -29.63 5.70 12.58
C ARG A 859 -28.43 4.78 12.78
N VAL A 860 -28.66 3.50 13.07
CA VAL A 860 -27.59 2.49 13.23
C VAL A 860 -26.84 2.29 11.91
N ALA A 861 -27.57 2.15 10.80
CA ALA A 861 -26.95 2.02 9.48
C ALA A 861 -26.12 3.27 9.12
N ALA A 862 -26.65 4.47 9.37
CA ALA A 862 -25.94 5.73 9.14
C ALA A 862 -24.69 5.85 10.03
N PHE A 863 -24.78 5.46 11.30
CA PHE A 863 -23.63 5.45 12.21
C PHE A 863 -22.53 4.50 11.73
N MET A 864 -22.87 3.28 11.32
CA MET A 864 -21.90 2.33 10.78
C MET A 864 -21.30 2.81 9.45
N ALA A 865 -22.11 3.37 8.55
CA ALA A 865 -21.66 3.91 7.27
C ALA A 865 -20.68 5.09 7.45
N GLY A 866 -20.93 5.97 8.42
CA GLY A 866 -20.03 7.07 8.79
C GLY A 866 -18.86 6.67 9.69
N ASN A 867 -18.72 5.39 10.05
CA ASN A 867 -17.67 4.89 10.93
C ASN A 867 -16.88 3.76 10.25
N ALA A 868 -16.02 4.12 9.30
CA ALA A 868 -15.18 3.17 8.55
C ALA A 868 -14.26 2.30 9.44
N HIS A 869 -14.09 2.63 10.71
CA HIS A 869 -13.27 1.89 11.67
C HIS A 869 -14.06 0.88 12.52
N PHE A 870 -15.38 0.76 12.32
CA PHE A 870 -16.23 -0.15 13.10
C PHE A 870 -15.77 -1.62 13.02
N GLY A 871 -15.25 -2.04 11.86
CA GLY A 871 -14.73 -3.39 11.63
C GLY A 871 -13.54 -3.79 12.51
N LEU A 872 -12.73 -2.84 13.02
CA LEU A 872 -11.57 -3.15 13.86
C LEU A 872 -11.96 -4.00 15.07
N ASN A 873 -13.01 -3.60 15.78
CA ASN A 873 -13.45 -4.28 17.00
C ASN A 873 -13.89 -5.72 16.72
N VAL A 874 -14.44 -5.99 15.52
CA VAL A 874 -14.80 -7.34 15.07
C VAL A 874 -13.53 -8.16 14.77
N ALA A 875 -12.55 -7.58 14.08
CA ALA A 875 -11.26 -8.22 13.80
C ALA A 875 -10.48 -8.55 15.08
N MET A 876 -10.46 -7.62 16.05
CA MET A 876 -9.83 -7.81 17.36
C MET A 876 -10.47 -8.98 18.12
N GLY A 877 -11.79 -9.03 18.24
CA GLY A 877 -12.45 -10.10 18.97
C GLY A 877 -12.34 -11.47 18.28
N ALA A 878 -12.30 -11.51 16.94
CA ALA A 878 -11.99 -12.74 16.20
C ALA A 878 -10.55 -13.21 16.46
N SER A 879 -9.60 -12.28 16.50
CA SER A 879 -8.19 -12.57 16.81
C SER A 879 -8.01 -13.06 18.25
N LYS A 880 -8.70 -12.43 19.20
CA LYS A 880 -8.76 -12.86 20.60
C LYS A 880 -9.32 -14.27 20.74
N LEU A 881 -10.46 -14.57 20.11
CA LEU A 881 -11.05 -15.92 20.15
C LEU A 881 -10.10 -16.98 19.59
N ALA A 882 -9.42 -16.66 18.49
CA ALA A 882 -8.46 -17.54 17.85
C ALA A 882 -7.24 -17.84 18.75
N LEU A 883 -6.66 -16.80 19.36
CA LEU A 883 -5.44 -16.93 20.15
C LEU A 883 -5.70 -17.41 21.58
N ASP A 884 -6.89 -17.21 22.13
CA ASP A 884 -7.28 -17.81 23.41
C ASP A 884 -7.37 -19.34 23.31
N ALA A 885 -7.65 -19.89 22.13
CA ALA A 885 -7.71 -21.33 21.91
C ALA A 885 -6.37 -22.05 22.17
N ILE A 886 -5.25 -21.32 22.15
CA ILE A 886 -3.91 -21.87 22.42
C ILE A 886 -3.39 -21.51 23.82
N SER A 887 -4.14 -20.72 24.59
CA SER A 887 -3.73 -20.36 25.94
C SER A 887 -3.56 -21.62 26.80
N GLY A 888 -2.37 -21.81 27.36
CA GLY A 888 -2.06 -22.96 28.21
C GLY A 888 -1.67 -24.24 27.46
N VAL A 889 -1.36 -24.19 26.16
CA VAL A 889 -0.67 -25.30 25.47
C VAL A 889 0.78 -25.36 25.97
N PRO A 890 1.19 -26.36 26.77
CA PRO A 890 2.51 -26.38 27.39
C PRO A 890 3.63 -26.40 26.35
N HIS A 891 4.74 -25.72 26.64
CA HIS A 891 5.92 -25.58 25.76
C HIS A 891 5.68 -24.88 24.41
N CYS A 892 4.47 -24.39 24.12
CA CYS A 892 4.19 -23.65 22.90
C CYS A 892 4.87 -22.28 22.91
N THR A 893 5.54 -21.91 21.82
CA THR A 893 6.25 -20.62 21.67
C THR A 893 5.40 -19.53 21.03
N TYR A 894 4.17 -19.83 20.62
CA TYR A 894 3.29 -18.86 19.98
C TYR A 894 2.75 -17.83 20.98
N VAL A 895 2.69 -16.59 20.52
CA VAL A 895 2.09 -15.48 21.26
C VAL A 895 0.57 -15.65 21.30
N SER A 896 0.01 -15.69 22.51
CA SER A 896 -1.42 -15.77 22.78
C SER A 896 -2.06 -14.40 23.08
N ALA A 897 -1.25 -13.41 23.45
CA ALA A 897 -1.68 -12.02 23.55
C ALA A 897 -0.51 -11.06 23.35
N LEU A 898 -0.77 -9.95 22.65
CA LEU A 898 0.14 -8.85 22.43
C LEU A 898 -0.65 -7.56 22.69
N ALA A 899 -0.25 -6.78 23.70
CA ALA A 899 -1.04 -5.63 24.12
C ALA A 899 -0.17 -4.58 24.81
N ARG A 900 -0.70 -3.36 24.93
CA ARG A 900 -0.01 -2.24 25.57
C ARG A 900 -1.00 -1.30 26.25
N ASN A 901 -0.58 -0.61 27.31
CA ASN A 901 -1.45 0.27 28.10
C ASN A 901 -0.99 1.74 28.14
N GLY A 902 -0.05 2.13 27.28
CA GLY A 902 0.54 3.48 27.25
C GLY A 902 1.64 3.70 28.28
N VAL A 903 1.92 2.69 29.11
CA VAL A 903 3.01 2.69 30.10
C VAL A 903 3.87 1.45 29.92
N GLN A 904 3.24 0.29 29.78
CA GLN A 904 3.85 -1.02 29.58
C GLN A 904 3.33 -1.69 28.31
N PHE A 905 4.26 -2.32 27.61
CA PHE A 905 4.03 -3.32 26.59
C PHE A 905 4.05 -4.71 27.22
N GLY A 906 3.12 -5.58 26.83
CA GLY A 906 2.98 -6.93 27.36
C GLY A 906 2.86 -7.99 26.28
N VAL A 907 3.52 -9.13 26.52
CA VAL A 907 3.38 -10.37 25.73
C VAL A 907 2.90 -11.49 26.66
N ARG A 908 1.96 -12.32 26.19
CA ARG A 908 1.68 -13.64 26.78
C ARG A 908 2.03 -14.72 25.77
N VAL A 909 2.88 -15.65 26.16
CA VAL A 909 3.24 -16.81 25.32
C VAL A 909 2.49 -18.05 25.82
N ALA A 910 1.88 -18.80 24.90
CA ALA A 910 0.97 -19.90 25.21
C ALA A 910 1.55 -20.92 26.21
N GLY A 911 2.82 -21.30 26.05
CA GLY A 911 3.51 -22.26 26.92
C GLY A 911 3.81 -21.76 28.33
N LEU A 912 3.71 -20.45 28.58
CA LEU A 912 3.86 -19.84 29.91
C LEU A 912 2.52 -19.57 30.60
N GLY A 913 1.42 -20.05 30.00
CA GLY A 913 0.07 -19.85 30.50
C GLY A 913 -0.30 -18.37 30.56
N GLY A 914 -0.89 -17.95 31.68
CA GLY A 914 -1.44 -16.60 31.80
C GLY A 914 -0.46 -15.49 32.15
N ARG A 915 0.83 -15.79 32.27
CA ARG A 915 1.84 -14.84 32.75
C ARG A 915 2.22 -13.82 31.68
N TRP A 916 2.20 -12.54 32.05
CA TRP A 916 2.72 -11.44 31.21
C TRP A 916 4.24 -11.32 31.34
N GLN A 917 4.90 -11.08 30.22
CA GLN A 917 6.25 -10.54 30.15
C GLN A 917 6.11 -9.08 29.72
N VAL A 918 6.74 -8.16 30.43
CA VAL A 918 6.47 -6.72 30.25
C VAL A 918 7.74 -5.90 30.08
N ALA A 919 7.61 -4.82 29.32
CA ALA A 919 8.63 -3.78 29.15
C ALA A 919 7.94 -2.41 29.04
N PRO A 920 8.66 -1.28 29.11
CA PRO A 920 8.06 0.02 28.83
C PRO A 920 7.37 0.05 27.46
N SER A 921 6.19 0.68 27.36
CA SER A 921 5.51 0.88 26.08
C SER A 921 6.42 1.67 25.12
N PRO A 922 6.57 1.23 23.86
CA PRO A 922 7.39 1.95 22.89
C PRO A 922 6.74 3.29 22.49
N THR A 923 7.55 4.19 21.96
CA THR A 923 7.06 5.35 21.21
C THR A 923 6.65 4.93 19.79
N VAL A 924 6.08 5.86 19.02
CA VAL A 924 5.73 5.65 17.61
C VAL A 924 6.65 6.55 16.77
N PRO A 925 7.85 6.08 16.40
CA PRO A 925 8.86 6.93 15.76
C PRO A 925 8.49 7.28 14.30
N SER A 926 7.78 6.38 13.62
CA SER A 926 7.29 6.59 12.26
C SER A 926 5.85 7.07 12.32
N ALA A 927 5.66 8.39 12.36
CA ALA A 927 4.36 8.99 12.58
C ALA A 927 4.01 10.04 11.53
N VAL A 928 2.74 10.01 11.11
CA VAL A 928 2.06 11.10 10.41
C VAL A 928 1.22 11.83 11.47
N TRP A 929 1.37 13.15 11.55
CA TRP A 929 0.77 13.97 12.60
C TRP A 929 -0.42 14.75 12.08
N PHE A 930 -1.39 15.01 12.95
CA PHE A 930 -2.45 15.96 12.63
C PHE A 930 -1.88 17.39 12.70
N ALA A 931 -2.48 18.31 11.94
CA ALA A 931 -2.06 19.70 11.95
C ALA A 931 -1.98 20.26 13.38
N GLY A 932 -0.82 20.81 13.76
CA GLY A 932 -0.58 21.42 15.07
C GLY A 932 -0.06 20.49 16.17
N TYR A 933 0.17 19.21 15.89
CA TYR A 933 0.72 18.24 16.84
C TYR A 933 2.08 17.69 16.42
N GLY A 934 2.84 17.18 17.39
CA GLY A 934 4.09 16.49 17.13
C GLY A 934 4.46 15.45 18.21
N PRO A 935 5.68 14.89 18.12
CA PRO A 935 6.14 13.83 19.02
C PRO A 935 6.05 14.16 20.52
N GLY A 936 6.24 15.42 20.90
CA GLY A 936 6.19 15.87 22.30
C GLY A 936 4.79 15.83 22.92
N ASP A 937 3.75 15.73 22.10
CA ASP A 937 2.35 15.68 22.51
C ASP A 937 1.85 14.24 22.68
N ALA A 938 2.59 13.26 22.15
CA ALA A 938 2.16 11.88 22.06
C ALA A 938 2.24 11.11 23.38
N CYS A 939 1.20 10.31 23.64
CA CYS A 939 1.27 9.19 24.56
C CYS A 939 2.12 8.07 23.94
N ARG A 940 2.77 7.25 24.77
CA ARG A 940 3.37 5.99 24.32
C ARG A 940 2.28 5.03 23.83
N ASP A 941 2.66 4.05 23.01
CA ASP A 941 1.70 3.16 22.34
C ASP A 941 0.79 2.43 23.35
N LEU A 942 -0.51 2.37 23.04
CA LEU A 942 -1.57 1.81 23.89
C LEU A 942 -2.66 1.09 23.09
N GLY A 943 -3.30 0.08 23.70
CA GLY A 943 -4.39 -0.73 23.15
C GLY A 943 -4.17 -2.23 23.24
N ASP A 944 -5.26 -2.98 23.16
CA ASP A 944 -5.23 -4.42 22.88
C ASP A 944 -5.26 -4.72 21.38
N SER A 945 -5.35 -3.68 20.54
CA SER A 945 -5.46 -3.86 19.09
C SER A 945 -4.31 -4.68 18.50
N ALA A 946 -3.11 -4.66 19.11
CA ALA A 946 -1.97 -5.49 18.73
C ALA A 946 -2.25 -7.02 18.73
N ILE A 947 -3.40 -7.45 19.26
CA ILE A 947 -3.91 -8.82 19.11
C ILE A 947 -4.16 -9.19 17.64
N THR A 948 -4.46 -8.22 16.77
CA THR A 948 -4.61 -8.45 15.33
C THR A 948 -3.29 -8.86 14.71
N GLU A 949 -2.20 -8.16 15.04
CA GLU A 949 -0.85 -8.52 14.60
C GLU A 949 -0.44 -9.87 15.17
N ALA A 950 -0.68 -10.15 16.45
CA ALA A 950 -0.33 -11.45 17.03
C ALA A 950 -0.92 -12.64 16.24
N LEU A 951 -2.14 -12.49 15.69
CA LEU A 951 -2.76 -13.49 14.83
C LEU A 951 -2.17 -13.50 13.42
N GLY A 952 -1.90 -12.33 12.84
CA GLY A 952 -1.43 -12.17 11.45
C GLY A 952 -2.16 -11.10 10.64
N LEU A 953 -3.12 -10.39 11.20
CA LEU A 953 -3.71 -9.19 10.58
C LEU A 953 -2.82 -7.98 10.89
N GLY A 954 -3.18 -6.76 10.48
CA GLY A 954 -2.35 -5.59 10.79
C GLY A 954 -1.12 -5.51 9.89
N ALA A 955 0.04 -5.22 10.49
CA ALA A 955 1.32 -5.14 9.77
C ALA A 955 1.69 -6.39 8.93
N PRO A 956 1.51 -7.64 9.41
CA PRO A 956 1.69 -8.85 8.59
C PRO A 956 0.78 -8.96 7.36
N ALA A 957 -0.37 -8.28 7.34
CA ALA A 957 -1.30 -8.26 6.20
C ALA A 957 -1.23 -6.95 5.41
N MET A 958 -0.29 -6.05 5.74
CA MET A 958 -0.24 -4.67 5.23
C MET A 958 -0.06 -4.60 3.70
N ALA A 959 0.54 -5.63 3.08
CA ALA A 959 0.63 -5.74 1.63
C ALA A 959 -0.75 -5.78 0.93
N CYS A 960 -1.82 -6.16 1.62
CA CYS A 960 -3.19 -6.06 1.12
C CYS A 960 -3.63 -4.60 1.00
N ALA A 961 -3.11 -3.70 1.84
CA ALA A 961 -3.61 -2.36 2.06
C ALA A 961 -2.58 -1.26 1.71
N PRO A 962 -2.03 -1.17 0.49
CA PRO A 962 -1.00 -0.17 0.16
C PRO A 962 -1.44 1.28 0.43
N ALA A 963 -2.74 1.57 0.35
CA ALA A 963 -3.31 2.87 0.67
C ALA A 963 -3.09 3.30 2.14
N ILE A 964 -2.93 2.35 3.07
CA ILE A 964 -2.70 2.66 4.48
C ILE A 964 -1.37 3.39 4.70
N MET A 965 -0.42 3.24 3.79
CA MET A 965 0.92 3.85 3.92
C MET A 965 0.89 5.37 3.83
N ALA A 966 -0.08 5.94 3.12
CA ALA A 966 -0.32 7.39 3.16
C ALA A 966 -0.70 7.87 4.57
N PHE A 967 -1.36 7.00 5.35
CA PHE A 967 -1.90 7.31 6.67
C PHE A 967 -0.96 6.97 7.82
N VAL A 968 -0.23 5.86 7.75
CA VAL A 968 0.74 5.45 8.79
C VAL A 968 2.18 5.88 8.48
N GLY A 969 2.41 6.48 7.30
CA GLY A 969 3.70 6.93 6.83
C GLY A 969 4.49 5.84 6.11
N GLY A 970 4.95 6.13 4.90
CA GLY A 970 5.75 5.24 4.06
C GLY A 970 5.24 5.13 2.64
N SER A 971 5.86 4.23 1.86
CA SER A 971 5.50 3.93 0.49
C SER A 971 4.72 2.61 0.41
N ALA A 972 3.97 2.40 -0.69
CA ALA A 972 3.32 1.11 -0.95
C ALA A 972 4.29 -0.08 -0.99
N ALA A 973 5.57 0.16 -1.33
CA ALA A 973 6.60 -0.87 -1.26
C ALA A 973 6.95 -1.26 0.19
N ASP A 974 6.93 -0.30 1.12
CA ASP A 974 7.20 -0.57 2.53
C ASP A 974 6.13 -1.49 3.14
N ALA A 975 4.86 -1.39 2.70
CA ALA A 975 3.80 -2.32 3.10
C ALA A 975 4.13 -3.79 2.76
N ILE A 976 4.73 -4.01 1.59
CA ILE A 976 5.20 -5.33 1.16
C ILE A 976 6.38 -5.78 2.03
N GLU A 977 7.30 -4.87 2.35
CA GLU A 977 8.45 -5.19 3.21
C GLU A 977 8.03 -5.55 4.64
N TYR A 978 7.06 -4.85 5.24
CA TYR A 978 6.49 -5.23 6.55
C TYR A 978 5.92 -6.66 6.54
N THR A 979 5.22 -7.02 5.46
CA THR A 979 4.69 -8.38 5.26
C THR A 979 5.82 -9.40 5.09
N ARG A 980 6.90 -9.04 4.39
CA ARG A 980 8.09 -9.90 4.22
C ARG A 980 8.87 -10.10 5.52
N GLU A 981 9.03 -9.05 6.34
CA GLU A 981 9.61 -9.16 7.69
C GLU A 981 8.78 -10.11 8.56
N ALA A 982 7.44 -9.98 8.52
CA ALA A 982 6.54 -10.89 9.23
C ALA A 982 6.72 -12.36 8.78
N CYS A 983 7.01 -12.63 7.50
CA CYS A 983 7.27 -14.00 7.04
C CYS A 983 8.44 -14.70 7.77
N ALA A 984 9.34 -13.96 8.43
CA ALA A 984 10.47 -14.53 9.17
C ALA A 984 10.12 -14.87 10.64
N ILE A 985 9.11 -14.23 11.23
CA ILE A 985 8.78 -14.35 12.67
C ILE A 985 7.39 -14.91 12.96
N TYR A 986 6.61 -15.20 11.93
CA TYR A 986 5.32 -15.88 12.01
C TYR A 986 5.47 -17.31 11.53
N ALA A 987 4.86 -18.26 12.25
CA ALA A 987 5.13 -19.68 12.04
C ALA A 987 4.45 -20.27 10.81
N HIS A 988 3.32 -19.71 10.35
CA HIS A 988 2.50 -20.30 9.29
C HIS A 988 2.08 -19.29 8.24
N LYS A 989 1.92 -19.74 6.98
CA LYS A 989 1.28 -18.95 5.92
C LYS A 989 -0.01 -19.61 5.49
N GLY A 990 -1.11 -18.86 5.46
CA GLY A 990 -2.41 -19.37 4.99
C GLY A 990 -3.05 -20.38 5.92
N LEU A 991 -2.86 -20.23 7.23
CA LEU A 991 -3.52 -21.07 8.23
C LEU A 991 -5.05 -20.98 8.13
N TRP A 992 -5.56 -19.78 7.87
CA TRP A 992 -6.92 -19.55 7.37
C TRP A 992 -6.83 -19.27 5.87
N PRO A 993 -7.24 -20.22 5.00
CA PRO A 993 -7.10 -20.11 3.55
C PRO A 993 -7.80 -18.90 2.92
N GLU A 994 -8.79 -18.32 3.60
CA GLU A 994 -9.54 -17.13 3.18
C GLU A 994 -8.70 -15.85 3.30
N LEU A 995 -7.70 -15.85 4.18
CA LEU A 995 -6.80 -14.70 4.39
C LEU A 995 -5.64 -14.77 3.39
N GLN A 996 -5.89 -14.26 2.19
CA GLN A 996 -4.94 -14.21 1.08
C GLN A 996 -4.52 -12.78 0.78
N ILE A 997 -3.29 -12.61 0.30
CA ILE A 997 -2.72 -11.31 -0.07
C ILE A 997 -2.69 -11.18 -1.60
N PRO A 998 -3.61 -10.44 -2.24
CA PRO A 998 -3.69 -10.37 -3.71
C PRO A 998 -2.42 -9.82 -4.37
N SER A 999 -1.79 -8.82 -3.75
CA SER A 999 -0.57 -8.18 -4.24
C SER A 999 0.67 -9.10 -4.19
N LEU A 1000 0.57 -10.24 -3.51
CA LEU A 1000 1.60 -11.27 -3.40
C LEU A 1000 1.09 -12.61 -3.95
N ASP A 1001 0.42 -12.57 -5.09
CA ASP A 1001 -0.11 -13.74 -5.81
C ASP A 1001 -1.03 -14.63 -4.94
N PHE A 1002 -1.88 -13.99 -4.13
CA PHE A 1002 -2.82 -14.66 -3.23
C PHE A 1002 -2.13 -15.60 -2.22
N CYS A 1003 -0.86 -15.33 -1.88
CA CYS A 1003 -0.20 -16.07 -0.81
C CYS A 1003 -0.97 -15.88 0.50
N GLY A 1004 -1.02 -16.94 1.31
CA GLY A 1004 -1.63 -16.84 2.63
C GLY A 1004 -0.89 -15.84 3.51
N VAL A 1005 -1.66 -15.07 4.29
CA VAL A 1005 -1.12 -14.14 5.29
C VAL A 1005 -0.20 -14.88 6.28
N PRO A 1006 0.94 -14.29 6.69
CA PRO A 1006 1.75 -14.81 7.80
C PRO A 1006 0.96 -14.76 9.11
N MET A 1007 0.78 -15.91 9.75
CA MET A 1007 -0.07 -16.08 10.92
C MET A 1007 0.68 -16.80 12.05
N MET A 1008 0.24 -16.54 13.29
CA MET A 1008 0.82 -17.03 14.54
C MET A 1008 2.23 -16.48 14.81
N LEU A 1009 2.30 -15.34 15.49
CA LEU A 1009 3.57 -14.76 15.93
C LEU A 1009 4.30 -15.73 16.88
N ASP A 1010 5.57 -16.03 16.59
CA ASP A 1010 6.38 -16.99 17.36
C ASP A 1010 7.51 -16.29 18.12
N THR A 1011 7.47 -16.37 19.44
CA THR A 1011 8.48 -15.78 20.33
C THR A 1011 9.88 -16.29 20.04
N ALA A 1012 10.05 -17.59 19.74
CA ALA A 1012 11.37 -18.14 19.48
C ALA A 1012 11.94 -17.62 18.15
N LEU A 1013 11.11 -17.43 17.13
CA LEU A 1013 11.54 -16.83 15.86
C LEU A 1013 11.85 -15.33 16.01
N VAL A 1014 11.03 -14.58 16.76
CA VAL A 1014 11.31 -13.16 17.09
C VAL A 1014 12.69 -12.99 17.68
N VAL A 1015 13.03 -13.80 18.69
CA VAL A 1015 14.34 -13.74 19.37
C VAL A 1015 15.46 -14.24 18.47
N ALA A 1016 15.29 -15.37 17.79
CA ALA A 1016 16.31 -15.95 16.91
C ALA A 1016 16.67 -15.03 15.75
N CYS A 1017 15.67 -14.39 15.13
CA CYS A 1017 15.88 -13.46 14.03
C CYS A 1017 16.23 -12.04 14.52
N SER A 1018 16.01 -11.73 15.79
CA SER A 1018 16.10 -10.35 16.34
C SER A 1018 15.26 -9.35 15.53
N ILE A 1019 14.09 -9.78 15.07
CA ILE A 1019 13.17 -8.92 14.31
C ILE A 1019 12.05 -8.49 15.26
N ARG A 1020 11.94 -7.18 15.49
CA ARG A 1020 10.87 -6.58 16.29
C ARG A 1020 9.56 -6.56 15.49
N PRO A 1021 8.48 -7.19 15.97
CA PRO A 1021 7.16 -7.11 15.34
C PRO A 1021 6.74 -5.66 15.10
N ALA A 1022 6.34 -5.34 13.87
CA ALA A 1022 5.71 -4.07 13.54
C ALA A 1022 4.25 -4.06 13.98
N ILE A 1023 3.79 -2.94 14.50
CA ILE A 1023 2.41 -2.72 14.94
C ILE A 1023 1.98 -1.40 14.31
N ASN A 1024 0.95 -1.41 13.48
CA ASN A 1024 0.41 -0.15 12.96
C ASN A 1024 -0.60 0.38 13.98
N THR A 1025 -0.56 1.67 14.31
CA THR A 1025 -1.28 2.16 15.49
C THR A 1025 -1.72 3.61 15.35
N GLY A 1026 -2.80 3.96 16.04
CA GLY A 1026 -3.19 5.34 16.26
C GLY A 1026 -2.36 5.96 17.39
N ILE A 1027 -2.07 7.26 17.28
CA ILE A 1027 -1.33 8.00 18.30
C ILE A 1027 -2.32 8.86 19.07
N ALA A 1028 -2.45 8.60 20.37
CA ALA A 1028 -3.23 9.40 21.29
C ALA A 1028 -2.38 10.55 21.85
N HIS A 1029 -3.00 11.67 22.14
CA HIS A 1029 -2.37 12.73 22.92
C HIS A 1029 -2.06 12.25 24.35
N LYS A 1030 -1.00 12.74 24.99
CA LYS A 1030 -0.62 12.34 26.36
C LYS A 1030 -1.58 12.89 27.43
N GLU A 1031 -2.21 14.02 27.17
CA GLU A 1031 -3.25 14.59 28.03
C GLU A 1031 -4.62 13.96 27.74
N PRO A 1032 -5.42 13.64 28.77
CA PRO A 1032 -6.79 13.18 28.60
C PRO A 1032 -7.65 14.20 27.84
N GLY A 1033 -8.70 13.76 27.16
CA GLY A 1033 -9.68 14.66 26.55
C GLY A 1033 -9.38 15.14 25.13
N VAL A 1034 -8.13 15.09 24.68
CA VAL A 1034 -7.72 15.67 23.39
C VAL A 1034 -8.07 14.75 22.22
N GLY A 1035 -7.77 13.45 22.33
CA GLY A 1035 -8.10 12.46 21.33
C GLY A 1035 -6.89 11.94 20.54
N GLN A 1036 -7.15 11.46 19.33
CA GLN A 1036 -6.12 11.05 18.38
C GLN A 1036 -5.42 12.28 17.79
N ILE A 1037 -4.10 12.21 17.65
CA ILE A 1037 -3.26 13.30 17.13
C ILE A 1037 -2.31 12.86 16.01
N GLY A 1038 -2.36 11.59 15.64
CA GLY A 1038 -1.53 11.03 14.59
C GLY A 1038 -1.75 9.53 14.44
N THR A 1039 -0.96 8.94 13.55
CA THR A 1039 -0.94 7.51 13.21
C THR A 1039 0.45 7.13 12.78
N GLY A 1040 0.80 5.85 12.93
CA GLY A 1040 2.15 5.43 12.64
C GLY A 1040 2.38 3.94 12.76
N VAL A 1041 3.65 3.57 12.66
CA VAL A 1041 4.13 2.21 12.91
C VAL A 1041 5.04 2.22 14.14
N SER A 1042 4.64 1.45 15.15
CA SER A 1042 5.47 1.14 16.32
C SER A 1042 6.17 -0.21 16.15
N ARG A 1043 7.16 -0.47 17.00
CA ARG A 1043 7.93 -1.72 17.04
C ARG A 1043 7.88 -2.29 18.44
N ALA A 1044 7.45 -3.54 18.56
CA ALA A 1044 7.42 -4.22 19.84
C ALA A 1044 8.85 -4.36 20.41
N PRO A 1045 9.08 -4.04 21.70
CA PRO A 1045 10.38 -4.21 22.34
C PRO A 1045 10.76 -5.70 22.39
N LEU A 1046 12.05 -6.03 22.25
CA LEU A 1046 12.52 -7.43 22.29
C LEU A 1046 12.48 -8.03 23.70
N ALA A 1047 12.69 -7.23 24.75
CA ALA A 1047 12.88 -7.71 26.11
C ALA A 1047 11.78 -8.69 26.61
N PRO A 1048 10.47 -8.45 26.39
CA PRO A 1048 9.43 -9.40 26.77
C PRO A 1048 9.52 -10.75 26.06
N PHE A 1049 9.94 -10.77 24.79
CA PHE A 1049 10.12 -12.00 24.02
C PHE A 1049 11.37 -12.77 24.49
N GLU A 1050 12.45 -12.05 24.82
CA GLU A 1050 13.66 -12.65 25.38
C GLU A 1050 13.39 -13.33 26.72
N GLU A 1051 12.72 -12.64 27.64
CA GLU A 1051 12.33 -13.21 28.94
C GLU A 1051 11.46 -14.46 28.73
N ALA A 1052 10.47 -14.39 27.84
CA ALA A 1052 9.59 -15.51 27.56
C ALA A 1052 10.33 -16.72 26.97
N ALA A 1053 11.25 -16.49 26.03
CA ALA A 1053 12.05 -17.57 25.44
C ALA A 1053 12.95 -18.24 26.49
N GLN A 1054 13.59 -17.46 27.36
CA GLN A 1054 14.44 -17.99 28.44
C GLN A 1054 13.63 -18.80 29.46
N LEU A 1055 12.45 -18.31 29.88
CA LEU A 1055 11.57 -19.04 30.80
C LEU A 1055 11.07 -20.36 30.20
N LEU A 1056 10.70 -20.37 28.92
CA LEU A 1056 10.28 -21.59 28.23
C LEU A 1056 11.42 -22.60 28.09
N ALA A 1057 12.62 -22.13 27.75
CA ALA A 1057 13.80 -22.98 27.62
C ALA A 1057 14.21 -23.60 28.96
N ALA A 1058 14.22 -22.82 30.05
CA ALA A 1058 14.47 -23.32 31.40
C ALA A 1058 13.45 -24.39 31.81
N GLY A 1059 12.19 -24.24 31.40
CA GLY A 1059 11.15 -25.25 31.63
C GLY A 1059 11.33 -26.56 30.85
N LEU A 1060 12.19 -26.62 29.83
CA LEU A 1060 12.55 -27.86 29.14
C LEU A 1060 13.60 -28.67 29.91
N GLU A 1061 14.50 -28.00 30.64
CA GLU A 1061 15.61 -28.64 31.35
C GLU A 1061 15.18 -29.31 32.67
N VAL A 1062 14.04 -28.90 33.25
CA VAL A 1062 13.51 -29.45 34.51
C VAL A 1062 12.73 -30.76 34.31
N ASP A 1063 12.33 -31.07 33.08
CA ASP A 1063 11.59 -32.28 32.69
C ASP A 1063 12.49 -33.42 32.16
N ALA A 1064 13.81 -33.18 32.04
CA ALA A 1064 14.83 -34.13 31.58
C ALA A 1064 15.55 -34.77 32.77
#